data_AF-A0A1V6B7G2-F1
#
_entry.id   AF-A0A1V6B7G2-F1
#
_cell.length_a   1.000
_cell.length_b   1.000
_cell.length_c   1.000
_cell.angle_alpha   90.00
_cell.angle_beta   90.00
_cell.angle_gamma   90.00
#
_symmetry.space_group_name_H-M   'P 1'
#
loop_
_entity.id
_entity.type
_entity.pdbx_description
1 polymer ?
#
loop_
_entity_poly.entity_id
_entity_poly.type
_entity_poly.pdbx_seq_one_letter_code
_entity_poly.pdbx_strand_id
1 'polypeptide(L)'
;MTVKENQSIASCPDCDALNPVPQGIMHARVKNVDWLLERYNKAVEHLMLYQFHKAYNIYDKIAKSHTDGYAYWGKVLAQYGAIYQIDQNLANQLVILRTHWERLVDNDNYQKALALLDTHASALIKNEAIQMERLCQANRQTVMQTAPMDATVLVNDDESNPNHFQDLIQAELINNFLENNNVKVRLLKGLWAKQALDQLEPTIFPCLELSPVLIVIDSSPDGSENQLLKNSWIRYQGLMKSERSVKRLLIGVGGSAPGNSADENTCSFSEINDDNMAKITELIQEAADQIEEEIETPNDALKGIREKLKNKQFDTVKTELKPLLSKNPGDYQLWWLSFLTKHQVSSEEDLKRQGLNCEKDYYFQKTYALAPLGVRRSLYGILSACKAKVVPSPEQLYEQKLSECQAELYKRHARRLWKPFIFYWVLTFFAFATVSLKWLPSFLAAFVLFSIGFFFIVIECVEVDKLGRVPKTISGEVAINKYFQYLKGNLSPNQSARYLPYQPYQRLQKRWRILLALSLFFFFGFVLKEVVIATKNWNLTYTYAFNSVVIMGGRGEEIVIPSTIGKRSVTRVASRAFYGDSKIRSVWIGEGVRELGSEAFAFCENLRRIELPSTLNKVGEDAPFYKCNDSVLLNNPTDLFLSELFGVGYDEWITEIDERGVN
;
A
#
# COMPACT_ATOMS: atom_id res chain seq x y z
N MET A 1 -13.91 -24.63 3.01
CA MET A 1 -15.33 -24.27 3.22
C MET A 1 -16.06 -25.48 3.78
N THR A 2 -16.96 -25.30 4.73
CA THR A 2 -17.84 -26.39 5.21
C THR A 2 -19.03 -26.49 4.27
N VAL A 3 -19.12 -27.57 3.50
CA VAL A 3 -20.26 -27.86 2.62
C VAL A 3 -21.10 -28.93 3.31
N LYS A 4 -22.37 -28.64 3.64
CA LYS A 4 -23.31 -29.72 4.02
C LYS A 4 -23.85 -30.35 2.74
N GLU A 5 -24.14 -31.65 2.77
CA GLU A 5 -24.76 -32.34 1.62
C GLU A 5 -26.02 -31.59 1.15
N ASN A 6 -26.16 -31.45 -0.18
CA ASN A 6 -27.26 -30.75 -0.85
C ASN A 6 -27.39 -29.24 -0.58
N GLN A 7 -26.36 -28.58 -0.07
CA GLN A 7 -26.34 -27.11 0.02
C GLN A 7 -25.64 -26.46 -1.16
N SER A 8 -26.33 -25.53 -1.82
CA SER A 8 -25.83 -24.76 -2.94
C SER A 8 -24.96 -23.57 -2.57
N ILE A 9 -24.81 -23.32 -1.27
CA ILE A 9 -23.97 -22.28 -0.71
C ILE A 9 -23.09 -22.91 0.36
N ALA A 10 -21.81 -22.59 0.34
CA ALA A 10 -20.87 -22.93 1.38
C ALA A 10 -20.41 -21.69 2.13
N SER A 11 -20.18 -21.83 3.43
CA SER A 11 -19.56 -20.78 4.25
C SER A 11 -18.08 -21.05 4.45
N CYS A 12 -17.29 -19.98 4.47
CA CYS A 12 -15.92 -20.02 4.96
C CYS A 12 -15.95 -20.07 6.50
N PRO A 13 -15.35 -21.09 7.15
CA PRO A 13 -15.34 -21.17 8.61
C PRO A 13 -14.51 -20.06 9.27
N ASP A 14 -13.60 -19.42 8.53
CA ASP A 14 -12.69 -18.41 9.08
C ASP A 14 -13.23 -16.97 8.96
N CYS A 15 -14.12 -16.71 8.00
CA CYS A 15 -14.62 -15.35 7.71
C CYS A 15 -16.11 -15.25 7.39
N ASP A 16 -16.87 -16.34 7.56
CA ASP A 16 -18.31 -16.45 7.27
C ASP A 16 -18.73 -16.09 5.83
N ALA A 17 -17.77 -15.91 4.92
CA ALA A 17 -18.03 -15.60 3.52
C ALA A 17 -18.84 -16.73 2.87
N LEU A 18 -19.97 -16.36 2.26
CA LEU A 18 -20.85 -17.27 1.53
C LEU A 18 -20.40 -17.35 0.07
N ASN A 19 -20.25 -18.56 -0.46
CA ASN A 19 -19.91 -18.81 -1.85
C ASN A 19 -20.86 -19.83 -2.46
N PRO A 20 -21.29 -19.68 -3.73
CA PRO A 20 -22.03 -20.71 -4.41
C PRO A 20 -21.15 -21.95 -4.61
N VAL A 21 -21.72 -23.14 -4.41
CA VAL A 21 -21.03 -24.40 -4.66
C VAL A 21 -21.28 -24.82 -6.12
N PRO A 22 -20.25 -25.23 -6.88
CA PRO A 22 -20.45 -25.77 -8.22
C PRO A 22 -21.43 -26.94 -8.22
N GLN A 23 -22.42 -26.91 -9.12
CA GLN A 23 -23.46 -27.94 -9.19
C GLN A 23 -22.91 -29.32 -9.53
N GLY A 24 -21.86 -29.36 -10.36
CA GLY A 24 -21.15 -30.61 -10.68
C GLY A 24 -20.43 -31.24 -9.49
N ILE A 25 -20.17 -30.48 -8.42
CA ILE A 25 -19.59 -30.98 -7.16
C ILE A 25 -20.67 -31.44 -6.19
N MET A 26 -21.83 -30.76 -6.17
CA MET A 26 -22.98 -31.14 -5.32
C MET A 26 -23.59 -32.49 -5.71
N HIS A 27 -23.67 -32.79 -7.00
CA HIS A 27 -24.19 -34.06 -7.48
C HIS A 27 -23.03 -35.07 -7.54
N ALA A 28 -22.82 -35.83 -6.46
CA ALA A 28 -21.81 -36.90 -6.31
C ALA A 28 -21.91 -38.06 -7.35
N ARG A 29 -22.60 -37.86 -8.48
CA ARG A 29 -22.75 -38.79 -9.60
C ARG A 29 -21.78 -38.52 -10.77
N VAL A 30 -20.96 -37.47 -10.72
CA VAL A 30 -19.91 -37.26 -11.73
C VAL A 30 -18.73 -38.19 -11.42
N LYS A 31 -18.47 -39.20 -12.27
CA LYS A 31 -17.17 -39.87 -12.31
C LYS A 31 -16.12 -38.77 -12.57
N ASN A 32 -15.32 -38.39 -11.56
CA ASN A 32 -14.31 -37.31 -11.55
C ASN A 32 -14.65 -35.99 -10.80
N VAL A 33 -15.31 -36.05 -9.63
CA VAL A 33 -15.46 -34.86 -8.76
C VAL A 33 -14.11 -34.20 -8.43
N ASP A 34 -13.06 -34.99 -8.16
CA ASP A 34 -11.73 -34.48 -7.81
C ASP A 34 -11.09 -33.65 -8.92
N TRP A 35 -11.20 -34.11 -10.17
CA TRP A 35 -10.71 -33.38 -11.35
C TRP A 35 -11.44 -32.05 -11.56
N LEU A 36 -12.76 -32.03 -11.32
CA LEU A 36 -13.57 -30.83 -11.48
C LEU A 36 -13.19 -29.79 -10.42
N LEU A 37 -13.02 -30.24 -9.17
CA LEU A 37 -12.53 -29.42 -8.07
C LEU A 37 -11.14 -28.84 -8.36
N GLU A 38 -10.21 -29.66 -8.85
CA GLU A 38 -8.87 -29.23 -9.23
C GLU A 38 -8.92 -28.11 -10.29
N ARG A 39 -9.78 -28.24 -11.29
CA ARG A 39 -9.95 -27.20 -12.32
C ARG A 39 -10.54 -25.91 -11.78
N TYR A 40 -11.55 -25.98 -10.91
CA TYR A 40 -12.09 -24.79 -10.26
C TYR A 40 -11.03 -24.09 -9.41
N ASN A 41 -10.27 -24.84 -8.61
CA ASN A 41 -9.18 -24.30 -7.80
C ASN A 41 -8.12 -23.62 -8.68
N LYS A 42 -7.72 -24.26 -9.78
CA LYS A 42 -6.78 -23.69 -10.75
C LYS A 42 -7.31 -22.42 -11.43
N ALA A 43 -8.61 -22.37 -11.73
CA ALA A 43 -9.23 -21.16 -12.28
C ALA A 43 -9.20 -20.00 -11.28
N VAL A 44 -9.48 -20.27 -10.00
CA VAL A 44 -9.39 -19.29 -8.91
C VAL A 44 -7.94 -18.84 -8.70
N GLU A 45 -6.97 -19.76 -8.71
CA GLU A 45 -5.55 -19.44 -8.63
C GLU A 45 -5.14 -18.46 -9.76
N HIS A 46 -5.55 -18.74 -10.99
CA HIS A 46 -5.30 -17.83 -12.11
C HIS A 46 -5.99 -16.46 -11.93
N LEU A 47 -7.17 -16.37 -11.32
CA LEU A 47 -7.79 -15.08 -10.97
C LEU A 47 -6.93 -14.31 -9.97
N MET A 48 -6.46 -14.98 -8.90
CA MET A 48 -5.63 -14.37 -7.86
C MET A 48 -4.25 -13.93 -8.36
N LEU A 49 -3.73 -14.60 -9.39
CA LEU A 49 -2.50 -14.23 -10.09
C LEU A 49 -2.74 -13.20 -11.22
N TYR A 50 -3.93 -12.62 -11.32
CA TYR A 50 -4.35 -11.67 -12.37
C TYR A 50 -4.31 -12.21 -13.80
N GLN A 51 -4.22 -13.54 -13.98
CA GLN A 51 -4.18 -14.26 -15.25
C GLN A 51 -5.59 -14.52 -15.78
N PHE A 52 -6.38 -13.45 -15.91
CA PHE A 52 -7.82 -13.51 -16.17
C PHE A 52 -8.20 -14.28 -17.44
N HIS A 53 -7.41 -14.22 -18.51
CA HIS A 53 -7.69 -14.99 -19.73
C HIS A 53 -7.57 -16.50 -19.49
N LYS A 54 -6.60 -16.95 -18.68
CA LYS A 54 -6.42 -18.35 -18.35
C LYS A 54 -7.57 -18.85 -17.47
N ALA A 55 -7.95 -18.06 -16.47
CA ALA A 55 -9.11 -18.32 -15.64
C ALA A 55 -10.39 -18.46 -16.49
N TYR A 56 -10.66 -17.48 -17.37
CA TYR A 56 -11.81 -17.51 -18.28
C TYR A 56 -11.83 -18.79 -19.14
N ASN A 57 -10.68 -19.16 -19.72
CA ASN A 57 -10.58 -20.36 -20.56
C ASN A 57 -10.85 -21.67 -19.79
N ILE A 58 -10.45 -21.75 -18.52
CA ILE A 58 -10.78 -22.91 -17.68
C ILE A 58 -12.28 -22.95 -17.39
N TYR A 59 -12.87 -21.83 -16.95
CA TYR A 59 -14.30 -21.75 -16.70
C TYR A 59 -15.13 -22.03 -17.96
N ASP A 60 -14.70 -21.56 -19.13
CA ASP A 60 -15.38 -21.85 -20.41
C ASP A 60 -15.35 -23.34 -20.76
N LYS A 61 -14.22 -24.02 -20.52
CA LYS A 61 -14.13 -25.48 -20.68
C LYS A 61 -15.07 -26.22 -19.72
N ILE A 62 -15.18 -25.77 -18.47
CA ILE A 62 -16.10 -26.36 -17.49
C ILE A 62 -17.55 -26.13 -17.90
N ALA A 63 -17.93 -24.88 -18.23
CA ALA A 63 -19.27 -24.50 -18.63
C ALA A 63 -19.75 -25.31 -19.86
N LYS A 64 -18.87 -25.54 -20.84
CA LYS A 64 -19.18 -26.36 -22.03
C LYS A 64 -19.32 -27.86 -21.77
N SER A 65 -18.63 -28.38 -20.77
CA SER A 65 -18.58 -29.84 -20.50
C SER A 65 -19.61 -30.31 -19.47
N HIS A 66 -19.97 -29.46 -18.51
CA HIS A 66 -20.82 -29.84 -17.38
C HIS A 66 -22.06 -28.93 -17.20
N THR A 67 -22.23 -27.92 -18.06
CA THR A 67 -23.36 -26.96 -17.99
C THR A 67 -23.58 -26.42 -16.58
N ASP A 68 -22.52 -25.88 -15.98
CA ASP A 68 -22.53 -25.44 -14.58
C ASP A 68 -22.73 -23.93 -14.48
N GLY A 69 -23.77 -23.49 -13.76
CA GLY A 69 -24.08 -22.08 -13.54
C GLY A 69 -22.97 -21.30 -12.83
N TYR A 70 -22.23 -21.94 -11.92
CA TYR A 70 -21.09 -21.32 -11.24
C TYR A 70 -19.92 -21.13 -12.20
N ALA A 71 -19.72 -22.02 -13.18
CA ALA A 71 -18.70 -21.80 -14.21
C ALA A 71 -19.00 -20.55 -15.05
N TYR A 72 -20.27 -20.31 -15.40
CA TYR A 72 -20.66 -19.08 -16.08
C TYR A 72 -20.43 -17.83 -15.21
N TRP A 73 -20.68 -17.91 -13.89
CA TRP A 73 -20.32 -16.83 -12.98
C TRP A 73 -18.80 -16.61 -12.92
N GLY A 74 -18.01 -17.67 -12.85
CA GLY A 74 -16.55 -17.60 -12.92
C GLY A 74 -16.03 -16.94 -14.20
N LYS A 75 -16.70 -17.16 -15.34
CA LYS A 75 -16.42 -16.42 -16.59
C LYS A 75 -16.68 -14.92 -16.43
N VAL A 76 -17.76 -14.52 -15.75
CA VAL A 76 -18.03 -13.10 -15.45
C VAL A 76 -16.94 -12.53 -14.57
N LEU A 77 -16.57 -13.20 -13.48
CA LEU A 77 -15.48 -12.75 -12.59
C LEU A 77 -14.17 -12.57 -13.36
N ALA A 78 -13.81 -13.51 -14.23
CA ALA A 78 -12.63 -13.40 -15.09
C ALA A 78 -12.74 -12.28 -16.13
N GLN A 79 -13.91 -12.08 -16.73
CA GLN A 79 -14.15 -11.02 -17.72
C GLN A 79 -13.97 -9.62 -17.11
N TYR A 80 -14.46 -9.42 -15.88
CA TYR A 80 -14.38 -8.15 -15.15
C TYR A 80 -13.12 -8.03 -14.27
N GLY A 81 -12.27 -9.05 -14.24
CA GLY A 81 -11.09 -9.08 -13.37
C GLY A 81 -11.46 -8.85 -11.90
N ALA A 82 -12.56 -9.45 -11.47
CA ALA A 82 -13.10 -9.31 -10.12
C ALA A 82 -12.29 -10.16 -9.16
N ILE A 83 -11.72 -9.52 -8.14
CA ILE A 83 -10.93 -10.17 -7.10
C ILE A 83 -11.36 -9.68 -5.72
N TYR A 84 -11.11 -10.52 -4.72
CA TYR A 84 -11.32 -10.18 -3.33
C TYR A 84 -9.98 -9.91 -2.68
N GLN A 85 -9.85 -8.74 -2.06
CA GLN A 85 -8.70 -8.41 -1.22
C GLN A 85 -9.17 -8.15 0.21
N ILE A 86 -8.31 -8.44 1.17
CA ILE A 86 -8.54 -8.06 2.57
C ILE A 86 -8.05 -6.62 2.72
N ASP A 87 -8.95 -5.72 3.10
CA ASP A 87 -8.60 -4.32 3.34
C ASP A 87 -7.83 -4.15 4.66
N GLN A 88 -7.43 -2.92 4.97
CA GLN A 88 -6.68 -2.63 6.20
C GLN A 88 -7.49 -2.87 7.49
N ASN A 89 -8.81 -3.00 7.39
CA ASN A 89 -9.73 -3.29 8.47
C ASN A 89 -10.08 -4.79 8.56
N LEU A 90 -9.36 -5.64 7.82
CA LEU A 90 -9.60 -7.08 7.70
C LEU A 90 -10.96 -7.42 7.07
N ALA A 91 -11.59 -6.48 6.37
CA ALA A 91 -12.82 -6.71 5.63
C ALA A 91 -12.52 -7.14 4.19
N ASN A 92 -13.32 -8.08 3.68
CA ASN A 92 -13.26 -8.45 2.28
C ASN A 92 -13.77 -7.28 1.42
N GLN A 93 -12.87 -6.71 0.62
CA GLN A 93 -13.15 -5.69 -0.37
C GLN A 93 -13.10 -6.31 -1.77
N LEU A 94 -14.20 -6.16 -2.51
CA LEU A 94 -14.26 -6.50 -3.92
C LEU A 94 -13.56 -5.41 -4.75
N VAL A 95 -12.66 -5.82 -5.64
CA VAL A 95 -11.95 -4.95 -6.58
C VAL A 95 -12.22 -5.40 -8.01
N ILE A 96 -12.48 -4.43 -8.89
CA ILE A 96 -12.67 -4.65 -10.33
C ILE A 96 -11.42 -4.13 -11.05
N LEU A 97 -10.75 -5.03 -11.77
CA LEU A 97 -9.54 -4.72 -12.54
C LEU A 97 -9.78 -4.64 -14.05
N ARG A 98 -11.03 -4.86 -14.50
CA ARG A 98 -11.45 -4.70 -15.89
C ARG A 98 -12.89 -4.18 -15.98
N THR A 99 -13.02 -2.93 -16.36
CA THR A 99 -14.29 -2.26 -16.62
C THR A 99 -14.68 -2.44 -18.08
N HIS A 100 -15.97 -2.67 -18.31
CA HIS A 100 -16.58 -2.74 -19.63
C HIS A 100 -17.71 -1.72 -19.73
N TRP A 101 -17.99 -1.27 -20.95
CA TRP A 101 -19.12 -0.38 -21.24
C TRP A 101 -20.48 -1.04 -21.08
N GLU A 102 -20.57 -2.34 -21.34
CA GLU A 102 -21.77 -3.13 -21.14
C GLU A 102 -22.14 -3.22 -19.65
N ARG A 103 -23.44 -3.12 -19.35
CA ARG A 103 -23.94 -3.33 -18.00
C ARG A 103 -23.82 -4.80 -17.67
N LEU A 104 -23.40 -5.12 -16.45
CA LEU A 104 -23.22 -6.51 -16.04
C LEU A 104 -24.52 -7.32 -16.15
N VAL A 105 -25.68 -6.69 -15.91
CA VAL A 105 -26.99 -7.34 -16.07
C VAL A 105 -27.31 -7.71 -17.52
N ASP A 106 -26.69 -7.07 -18.51
CA ASP A 106 -26.91 -7.37 -19.93
C ASP A 106 -25.96 -8.51 -20.40
N ASN A 107 -24.96 -8.89 -19.59
CA ASN A 107 -23.95 -9.87 -19.95
C ASN A 107 -24.53 -11.29 -20.09
N ASP A 108 -24.28 -11.94 -21.23
CA ASP A 108 -24.76 -13.29 -21.54
C ASP A 108 -24.32 -14.36 -20.53
N ASN A 109 -23.08 -14.29 -20.03
CA ASN A 109 -22.59 -15.27 -19.05
C ASN A 109 -23.30 -15.07 -17.70
N TYR A 110 -23.58 -13.82 -17.30
CA TYR A 110 -24.35 -13.53 -16.10
C TYR A 110 -25.79 -14.07 -16.20
N GLN A 111 -26.47 -13.83 -17.31
CA GLN A 111 -27.82 -14.35 -17.54
C GLN A 111 -27.86 -15.88 -17.53
N LYS A 112 -26.88 -16.53 -18.17
CA LYS A 112 -26.75 -18.00 -18.14
C LYS A 112 -26.45 -18.54 -16.74
N ALA A 113 -25.63 -17.86 -15.95
CA ALA A 113 -25.37 -18.23 -14.57
C ALA A 113 -26.67 -18.20 -13.75
N LEU A 114 -27.45 -17.13 -13.84
CA LEU A 114 -28.73 -17.00 -13.12
C LEU A 114 -29.78 -18.02 -13.57
N ALA A 115 -29.79 -18.40 -14.85
CA ALA A 115 -30.74 -19.38 -15.37
C ALA A 115 -30.45 -20.81 -14.90
N LEU A 116 -29.19 -21.13 -14.61
CA LEU A 116 -28.75 -22.48 -14.22
C LEU A 116 -28.68 -22.67 -12.71
N LEU A 117 -28.44 -21.62 -11.93
CA LEU A 117 -28.32 -21.69 -10.48
C LEU A 117 -29.68 -21.73 -9.77
N ASP A 118 -29.71 -22.32 -8.58
CA ASP A 118 -30.91 -22.27 -7.73
C ASP A 118 -31.10 -20.90 -7.07
N THR A 119 -32.30 -20.72 -6.51
CA THR A 119 -32.74 -19.44 -5.92
C THR A 119 -31.78 -18.84 -4.89
N HIS A 120 -31.11 -19.66 -4.07
CA HIS A 120 -30.20 -19.18 -3.03
C HIS A 120 -28.87 -18.72 -3.65
N ALA A 121 -28.27 -19.54 -4.50
CA ALA A 121 -27.03 -19.20 -5.21
C ALA A 121 -27.22 -17.98 -6.13
N SER A 122 -28.34 -17.91 -6.85
CA SER A 122 -28.69 -16.75 -7.67
C SER A 122 -28.86 -15.47 -6.85
N ALA A 123 -29.40 -15.53 -5.64
CA ALA A 123 -29.56 -14.35 -4.77
C ALA A 123 -28.20 -13.79 -4.32
N LEU A 124 -27.26 -14.67 -3.96
CA LEU A 124 -25.89 -14.29 -3.60
C LEU A 124 -25.19 -13.58 -4.77
N ILE A 125 -25.22 -14.19 -5.95
CA ILE A 125 -24.59 -13.63 -7.16
C ILE A 125 -25.26 -12.32 -7.59
N LYS A 126 -26.58 -12.18 -7.43
CA LYS A 126 -27.26 -10.89 -7.68
C LYS A 126 -26.72 -9.78 -6.77
N ASN A 127 -26.49 -10.06 -5.49
CA ASN A 127 -25.93 -9.08 -4.56
C ASN A 127 -24.48 -8.71 -4.92
N GLU A 128 -23.67 -9.69 -5.29
CA GLU A 128 -22.29 -9.48 -5.75
C GLU A 128 -22.25 -8.67 -7.06
N ALA A 129 -23.08 -9.04 -8.04
CA ALA A 129 -23.27 -8.34 -9.30
C ALA A 129 -23.66 -6.87 -9.12
N ILE A 130 -24.51 -6.54 -8.14
CA ILE A 130 -24.87 -5.16 -7.81
C ILE A 130 -23.63 -4.38 -7.33
N GLN A 131 -22.78 -4.99 -6.51
CA GLN A 131 -21.53 -4.35 -6.05
C GLN A 131 -20.55 -4.14 -7.20
N MET A 132 -20.34 -5.17 -8.03
CA MET A 132 -19.51 -5.08 -9.24
C MET A 132 -20.00 -3.97 -10.18
N GLU A 133 -21.31 -3.92 -10.47
CA GLU A 133 -21.89 -2.94 -11.38
C GLU A 133 -21.73 -1.50 -10.86
N ARG A 134 -21.81 -1.28 -9.53
CA ARG A 134 -21.55 0.03 -8.93
C ARG A 134 -20.12 0.49 -9.17
N LEU A 135 -19.14 -0.41 -8.99
CA LEU A 135 -17.72 -0.11 -9.24
C LEU A 135 -17.47 0.17 -10.73
N CYS A 136 -17.99 -0.68 -11.62
CA CYS A 136 -17.89 -0.48 -13.07
C CYS A 136 -18.55 0.84 -13.51
N GLN A 137 -19.70 1.19 -12.94
CA GLN A 137 -20.39 2.44 -13.24
C GLN A 137 -19.56 3.65 -12.82
N ALA A 138 -18.94 3.63 -11.64
CA ALA A 138 -18.03 4.68 -11.19
C ALA A 138 -16.84 4.80 -12.15
N ASN A 139 -16.22 3.69 -12.55
CA ASN A 139 -15.08 3.70 -13.48
C ASN A 139 -15.47 4.27 -14.87
N ARG A 140 -16.65 3.92 -15.40
CA ARG A 140 -17.17 4.51 -16.65
C ARG A 140 -17.41 6.02 -16.53
N GLN A 141 -17.87 6.48 -15.37
CA GLN A 141 -18.01 7.92 -15.11
C GLN A 141 -16.65 8.62 -15.11
N THR A 142 -15.61 8.01 -14.52
CA THR A 142 -14.25 8.53 -14.56
C THR A 142 -13.76 8.76 -15.99
N VAL A 143 -14.12 7.90 -16.96
CA VAL A 143 -13.78 8.10 -18.38
C VAL A 143 -14.36 9.42 -18.90
N MET A 144 -15.65 9.67 -18.69
CA MET A 144 -16.31 10.91 -19.14
C MET A 144 -15.77 12.17 -18.42
N GLN A 145 -15.14 12.00 -17.27
CA GLN A 145 -14.51 13.06 -16.48
C GLN A 145 -13.05 13.31 -16.87
N THR A 146 -12.47 12.41 -17.67
CA THR A 146 -11.05 12.43 -17.99
C THR A 146 -10.83 13.14 -19.32
N ALA A 147 -9.94 14.13 -19.32
CA ALA A 147 -9.53 14.79 -20.56
C ALA A 147 -8.83 13.78 -21.50
N PRO A 148 -9.22 13.73 -22.78
CA PRO A 148 -8.56 12.89 -23.77
C PRO A 148 -7.11 13.35 -24.00
N MET A 149 -6.22 12.39 -24.25
CA MET A 149 -4.79 12.59 -24.47
C MET A 149 -4.40 12.03 -25.83
N ASP A 150 -3.32 12.53 -26.42
CA ASP A 150 -2.80 12.06 -27.70
C ASP A 150 -1.97 10.79 -27.52
N ALA A 151 -1.28 10.67 -26.39
CA ALA A 151 -0.64 9.43 -25.99
C ALA A 151 -0.76 9.16 -24.49
N THR A 152 -0.75 7.88 -24.11
CA THR A 152 -0.52 7.43 -22.73
C THR A 152 0.79 6.66 -22.68
N VAL A 153 1.66 7.00 -21.72
CA VAL A 153 2.89 6.27 -21.42
C VAL A 153 2.68 5.43 -20.18
N LEU A 154 2.89 4.12 -20.32
CA LEU A 154 2.74 3.11 -19.29
C LEU A 154 4.13 2.49 -19.05
N VAL A 155 4.68 2.66 -17.87
CA VAL A 155 6.02 2.18 -17.54
C VAL A 155 5.96 0.99 -16.60
N ASN A 156 6.76 -0.05 -16.83
CA ASN A 156 6.90 -1.17 -15.89
C ASN A 156 7.82 -0.79 -14.72
N ASP A 157 7.26 -0.06 -13.75
CA ASP A 157 7.97 0.35 -12.55
C ASP A 157 7.81 -0.62 -11.36
N ASP A 158 7.49 -1.89 -11.65
CA ASP A 158 7.45 -2.96 -10.64
C ASP A 158 8.86 -3.24 -10.10
N GLU A 159 9.00 -3.39 -8.79
CA GLU A 159 10.27 -3.73 -8.14
C GLU A 159 10.83 -5.08 -8.62
N SER A 160 9.99 -5.97 -9.15
CA SER A 160 10.44 -7.23 -9.74
C SER A 160 11.19 -7.05 -11.07
N ASN A 161 11.02 -5.90 -11.75
CA ASN A 161 11.74 -5.59 -12.97
C ASN A 161 13.15 -5.07 -12.62
N PRO A 162 14.25 -5.77 -12.99
CA PRO A 162 15.60 -5.31 -12.68
C PRO A 162 15.94 -3.96 -13.32
N ASN A 163 15.24 -3.59 -14.40
CA ASN A 163 15.44 -2.36 -15.16
C ASN A 163 14.41 -1.26 -14.83
N HIS A 164 13.58 -1.42 -13.79
CA HIS A 164 12.49 -0.48 -13.46
C HIS A 164 12.95 0.98 -13.32
N PHE A 165 14.12 1.24 -12.73
CA PHE A 165 14.69 2.60 -12.65
C PHE A 165 15.04 3.18 -14.02
N GLN A 166 15.61 2.37 -14.91
CA GLN A 166 15.95 2.79 -16.27
C GLN A 166 14.68 3.06 -17.07
N ASP A 167 13.68 2.19 -16.95
CA ASP A 167 12.37 2.35 -17.61
C ASP A 167 11.66 3.62 -17.13
N LEU A 168 11.73 3.93 -15.83
CA LEU A 168 11.22 5.19 -15.27
C LEU A 168 11.92 6.42 -15.85
N ILE A 169 13.26 6.39 -15.99
CA ILE A 169 14.02 7.49 -16.59
C ILE A 169 13.62 7.66 -18.07
N GLN A 170 13.52 6.56 -18.82
CA GLN A 170 13.07 6.61 -20.22
C GLN A 170 11.66 7.17 -20.32
N ALA A 171 10.75 6.78 -19.43
CA ALA A 171 9.38 7.28 -19.41
C ALA A 171 9.31 8.79 -19.19
N GLU A 172 10.13 9.33 -18.28
CA GLU A 172 10.21 10.77 -18.03
C GLU A 172 10.84 11.52 -19.21
N LEU A 173 11.88 10.96 -19.85
CA LEU A 173 12.48 11.55 -21.05
C LEU A 173 11.46 11.62 -22.21
N ILE A 174 10.74 10.54 -22.47
CA ILE A 174 9.69 10.49 -23.50
C ILE A 174 8.60 11.51 -23.19
N ASN A 175 8.10 11.53 -21.95
CA ASN A 175 7.04 12.46 -21.55
C ASN A 175 7.47 13.91 -21.76
N ASN A 176 8.66 14.29 -21.27
CA ASN A 176 9.17 15.66 -21.39
C ASN A 176 9.39 16.06 -22.85
N PHE A 177 9.93 15.16 -23.68
CA PHE A 177 10.14 15.43 -25.10
C PHE A 177 8.82 15.65 -25.84
N LEU A 178 7.83 14.78 -25.61
CA LEU A 178 6.52 14.87 -26.26
C LEU A 178 5.77 16.14 -25.81
N GLU A 179 5.81 16.48 -24.52
CA GLU A 179 5.23 17.74 -24.01
C GLU A 179 5.90 18.97 -24.64
N ASN A 180 7.22 18.97 -24.79
CA ASN A 180 7.95 20.06 -25.45
C ASN A 180 7.58 20.21 -26.94
N ASN A 181 7.08 19.16 -27.56
CA ASN A 181 6.56 19.16 -28.94
C ASN A 181 5.03 19.36 -29.00
N ASN A 182 4.41 19.88 -27.94
CA ASN A 182 2.97 20.14 -27.83
C ASN A 182 2.05 18.91 -27.94
N VAL A 183 2.57 17.71 -27.71
CA VAL A 183 1.76 16.49 -27.66
C VAL A 183 1.15 16.34 -26.26
N LYS A 184 -0.17 16.12 -26.16
CA LYS A 184 -0.80 15.89 -24.85
C LYS A 184 -0.56 14.45 -24.41
N VAL A 185 0.35 14.27 -23.46
CA VAL A 185 0.72 12.96 -22.95
C VAL A 185 0.26 12.77 -21.51
N ARG A 186 -0.06 11.53 -21.15
CA ARG A 186 -0.22 11.12 -19.77
C ARG A 186 0.77 10.03 -19.40
N LEU A 187 1.67 10.33 -18.48
CA LEU A 187 2.57 9.37 -17.88
C LEU A 187 1.91 8.67 -16.67
N LEU A 188 1.84 7.34 -16.73
CA LEU A 188 1.34 6.48 -15.67
C LEU A 188 2.50 5.75 -14.97
N LYS A 189 2.87 6.23 -13.78
CA LYS A 189 3.90 5.66 -12.90
C LYS A 189 3.35 5.40 -11.49
N GLY A 190 3.96 4.47 -10.78
CA GLY A 190 3.64 4.05 -9.42
C GLY A 190 2.40 3.16 -9.33
N LEU A 191 1.95 2.58 -10.45
CA LEU A 191 0.68 1.87 -10.54
C LEU A 191 0.76 0.41 -10.09
N TRP A 192 1.93 -0.22 -10.18
CA TRP A 192 2.06 -1.67 -9.96
C TRP A 192 2.35 -2.05 -8.51
N ALA A 193 2.60 -1.06 -7.65
CA ALA A 193 2.74 -1.30 -6.22
C ALA A 193 1.43 -1.87 -5.64
N LYS A 194 1.51 -3.05 -4.99
CA LYS A 194 0.38 -3.81 -4.44
C LYS A 194 -0.58 -3.03 -3.53
N GLN A 195 -0.23 -1.83 -3.07
CA GLN A 195 -0.98 -1.07 -2.06
C GLN A 195 -2.16 -0.24 -2.60
N ALA A 196 -2.47 -0.27 -3.91
CA ALA A 196 -3.56 0.54 -4.49
C ALA A 196 -4.32 -0.12 -5.67
N LEU A 197 -4.60 -1.43 -5.62
CA LEU A 197 -5.34 -2.13 -6.69
C LEU A 197 -6.72 -1.54 -6.97
N ASP A 198 -7.37 -0.94 -5.97
CA ASP A 198 -8.66 -0.25 -6.08
C ASP A 198 -8.58 1.04 -6.92
N GLN A 199 -7.40 1.67 -7.00
CA GLN A 199 -7.14 2.88 -7.79
C GLN A 199 -6.63 2.57 -9.20
N LEU A 200 -6.21 1.34 -9.45
CA LEU A 200 -5.59 0.94 -10.71
C LEU A 200 -6.55 1.10 -11.89
N GLU A 201 -7.71 0.45 -11.82
CA GLU A 201 -8.67 0.46 -12.91
C GLU A 201 -9.31 1.82 -13.18
N PRO A 202 -9.72 2.62 -12.16
CA PRO A 202 -10.13 4.01 -12.37
C PRO A 202 -9.08 4.87 -13.09
N THR A 203 -7.79 4.54 -12.95
CA THR A 203 -6.69 5.28 -13.58
C THR A 203 -6.39 4.77 -14.99
N ILE A 204 -6.28 3.45 -15.17
CA ILE A 204 -5.90 2.84 -16.45
C ILE A 204 -7.04 2.89 -17.47
N PHE A 205 -8.27 2.57 -17.05
CA PHE A 205 -9.39 2.42 -17.98
C PHE A 205 -9.65 3.68 -18.83
N PRO A 206 -9.74 4.90 -18.26
CA PRO A 206 -9.86 6.12 -19.07
C PRO A 206 -8.72 6.33 -20.06
N CYS A 207 -7.49 5.95 -19.68
CA CYS A 207 -6.32 6.15 -20.52
C CYS A 207 -6.32 5.21 -21.72
N LEU A 208 -6.74 3.95 -21.54
CA LEU A 208 -6.89 3.00 -22.65
C LEU A 208 -8.01 3.43 -23.61
N GLU A 209 -9.13 3.90 -23.07
CA GLU A 209 -10.31 4.26 -23.86
C GLU A 209 -10.12 5.56 -24.67
N LEU A 210 -9.39 6.55 -24.13
CA LEU A 210 -9.35 7.92 -24.67
C LEU A 210 -8.04 8.32 -25.37
N SER A 211 -7.02 7.48 -25.29
CA SER A 211 -5.74 7.73 -25.97
C SER A 211 -5.66 6.89 -27.24
N PRO A 212 -5.32 7.48 -28.39
CA PRO A 212 -5.11 6.75 -29.64
C PRO A 212 -3.74 6.07 -29.71
N VAL A 213 -2.76 6.54 -28.91
CA VAL A 213 -1.46 5.90 -28.80
C VAL A 213 -1.22 5.43 -27.37
N LEU A 214 -0.86 4.15 -27.21
CA LEU A 214 -0.36 3.59 -25.96
C LEU A 214 1.12 3.27 -26.14
N ILE A 215 1.98 3.91 -25.34
CA ILE A 215 3.41 3.64 -25.28
C ILE A 215 3.65 2.81 -24.02
N VAL A 216 4.24 1.63 -24.16
CA VAL A 216 4.59 0.75 -23.06
C VAL A 216 6.10 0.60 -23.00
N ILE A 217 6.66 0.92 -21.83
CA ILE A 217 8.09 0.88 -21.58
C ILE A 217 8.36 -0.27 -20.62
N ASP A 218 9.07 -1.27 -21.11
CA ASP A 218 9.46 -2.45 -20.36
C ASP A 218 10.75 -3.02 -20.95
N SER A 219 11.85 -2.84 -20.24
CA SER A 219 13.15 -3.37 -20.63
C SER A 219 13.49 -4.67 -19.91
N SER A 220 12.51 -5.39 -19.36
CA SER A 220 12.78 -6.64 -18.64
C SER A 220 13.36 -7.73 -19.57
N PRO A 221 14.44 -8.42 -19.16
CA PRO A 221 15.20 -9.33 -20.04
C PRO A 221 14.42 -10.57 -20.48
N ASP A 222 13.53 -11.09 -19.64
CA ASP A 222 12.68 -12.25 -19.93
C ASP A 222 11.26 -11.85 -20.42
N GLY A 223 11.05 -10.55 -20.66
CA GLY A 223 9.74 -9.94 -20.91
C GLY A 223 8.91 -9.78 -19.64
N SER A 224 7.92 -8.87 -19.71
CA SER A 224 7.17 -8.43 -18.53
C SER A 224 6.66 -9.58 -17.67
N GLU A 225 7.10 -9.76 -16.42
CA GLU A 225 6.40 -10.66 -15.49
C GLU A 225 5.13 -10.02 -14.91
N ASN A 226 4.99 -8.71 -15.08
CA ASN A 226 3.87 -7.94 -14.57
C ASN A 226 2.57 -8.26 -15.32
N GLN A 227 1.73 -9.07 -14.68
CA GLN A 227 0.48 -9.55 -15.27
C GLN A 227 -0.54 -8.42 -15.49
N LEU A 228 -0.51 -7.35 -14.69
CA LEU A 228 -1.40 -6.20 -14.83
C LEU A 228 -1.01 -5.33 -16.03
N LEU A 229 0.29 -5.17 -16.28
CA LEU A 229 0.81 -4.53 -17.50
C LEU A 229 0.39 -5.31 -18.75
N LYS A 230 0.62 -6.64 -18.76
CA LYS A 230 0.16 -7.53 -19.84
C LYS A 230 -1.34 -7.44 -20.09
N ASN A 231 -2.13 -7.34 -19.02
CA ASN A 231 -3.58 -7.20 -19.14
C ASN A 231 -3.96 -5.89 -19.83
N SER A 232 -3.27 -4.79 -19.54
CA SER A 232 -3.49 -3.48 -20.17
C SER A 232 -3.12 -3.52 -21.66
N TRP A 233 -1.99 -4.14 -22.00
CA TRP A 233 -1.54 -4.36 -23.37
C TRP A 233 -2.58 -5.14 -24.19
N ILE A 234 -3.01 -6.31 -23.72
CA ILE A 234 -3.99 -7.15 -24.43
C ILE A 234 -5.33 -6.43 -24.61
N ARG A 235 -5.77 -5.65 -23.62
CA ARG A 235 -7.00 -4.85 -23.72
C ARG A 235 -6.88 -3.81 -24.83
N TYR A 236 -5.76 -3.12 -24.90
CA TYR A 236 -5.53 -2.11 -25.92
C TYR A 236 -5.49 -2.71 -27.34
N GLN A 237 -4.86 -3.88 -27.50
CA GLN A 237 -4.93 -4.65 -28.75
C GLN A 237 -6.36 -5.05 -29.13
N GLY A 238 -7.19 -5.37 -28.13
CA GLY A 238 -8.62 -5.62 -28.34
C GLY A 238 -9.33 -4.39 -28.92
N LEU A 239 -9.06 -3.20 -28.38
CA LEU A 239 -9.61 -1.93 -28.87
C LEU A 239 -9.16 -1.62 -30.30
N MET A 240 -7.87 -1.83 -30.62
CA MET A 240 -7.34 -1.69 -31.98
C MET A 240 -8.10 -2.55 -33.01
N LYS A 241 -8.54 -3.75 -32.61
CA LYS A 241 -9.27 -4.68 -33.50
C LYS A 241 -10.75 -4.33 -33.62
N SER A 242 -11.36 -3.81 -32.56
CA SER A 242 -12.79 -3.48 -32.54
C SER A 242 -13.11 -2.11 -33.12
N GLU A 243 -12.23 -1.12 -32.96
CA GLU A 243 -12.43 0.27 -33.41
C GLU A 243 -11.68 0.54 -34.72
N ARG A 244 -12.00 -0.22 -35.78
CA ARG A 244 -11.29 -0.14 -37.08
C ARG A 244 -11.35 1.22 -37.77
N SER A 245 -12.28 2.10 -37.36
CA SER A 245 -12.41 3.45 -37.90
C SER A 245 -11.34 4.41 -37.40
N VAL A 246 -10.54 4.02 -36.40
CA VAL A 246 -9.47 4.82 -35.80
C VAL A 246 -8.15 4.04 -35.81
N LYS A 247 -7.07 4.66 -36.29
CA LYS A 247 -5.72 4.11 -36.17
C LYS A 247 -5.21 4.27 -34.76
N ARG A 248 -5.58 3.31 -33.90
CA ARG A 248 -4.95 3.13 -32.60
C ARG A 248 -3.56 2.51 -32.79
N LEU A 249 -2.55 3.04 -32.12
CA LEU A 249 -1.17 2.59 -32.19
C LEU A 249 -0.67 2.10 -30.83
N LEU A 250 0.13 1.03 -30.87
CA LEU A 250 0.75 0.44 -29.70
C LEU A 250 2.26 0.44 -29.89
N ILE A 251 2.98 1.13 -29.01
CA ILE A 251 4.43 1.32 -29.12
C ILE A 251 5.12 0.65 -27.93
N GLY A 252 5.98 -0.32 -28.18
CA GLY A 252 6.87 -0.92 -27.18
C GLY A 252 8.24 -0.25 -27.16
N VAL A 253 8.81 -0.04 -25.97
CA VAL A 253 10.19 0.46 -25.77
C VAL A 253 10.91 -0.46 -24.78
N GLY A 254 12.14 -0.86 -25.09
CA GLY A 254 12.98 -1.65 -24.17
C GLY A 254 13.24 -3.11 -24.58
N GLY A 255 12.81 -3.52 -25.78
CA GLY A 255 13.20 -4.82 -26.36
C GLY A 255 12.29 -6.01 -26.01
N SER A 256 11.31 -5.87 -25.11
CA SER A 256 10.35 -6.94 -24.81
C SER A 256 8.92 -6.41 -24.68
N ALA A 257 8.34 -5.96 -25.81
CA ALA A 257 6.90 -5.70 -25.89
C ALA A 257 6.12 -6.90 -25.30
N PRO A 258 5.19 -6.70 -24.34
CA PRO A 258 4.48 -7.79 -23.68
C PRO A 258 3.59 -8.58 -24.64
N GLY A 259 4.18 -9.54 -25.35
CA GLY A 259 3.54 -10.39 -26.34
C GLY A 259 3.94 -10.02 -27.78
N ASN A 260 4.66 -10.92 -28.43
CA ASN A 260 4.92 -10.87 -29.87
C ASN A 260 3.59 -10.96 -30.64
N SER A 261 3.08 -9.84 -31.13
CA SER A 261 2.08 -9.84 -32.20
C SER A 261 2.57 -8.97 -33.35
N ALA A 262 2.71 -9.58 -34.53
CA ALA A 262 2.96 -8.90 -35.79
C ALA A 262 1.68 -8.21 -36.29
N ASP A 263 1.17 -7.24 -35.52
CA ASP A 263 0.06 -6.37 -35.94
C ASP A 263 0.67 -5.12 -36.58
N GLU A 264 0.15 -4.69 -37.74
CA GLU A 264 0.72 -3.58 -38.54
C GLU A 264 0.75 -2.25 -37.77
N ASN A 265 -0.13 -2.11 -36.78
CA ASN A 265 -0.25 -0.94 -35.90
C ASN A 265 0.51 -1.09 -34.56
N THR A 266 1.40 -2.08 -34.45
CA THR A 266 2.33 -2.25 -33.31
C THR A 266 3.75 -1.93 -33.75
N CYS A 267 4.40 -0.98 -33.07
CA CYS A 267 5.79 -0.62 -33.31
C CYS A 267 6.63 -0.92 -32.07
N SER A 268 7.90 -1.27 -32.27
CA SER A 268 8.82 -1.54 -31.17
C SER A 268 10.14 -0.82 -31.40
N PHE A 269 10.63 -0.13 -30.37
CA PHE A 269 11.93 0.53 -30.36
C PHE A 269 12.83 -0.14 -29.31
N SER A 270 14.07 -0.42 -29.70
CA SER A 270 15.05 -1.02 -28.79
C SER A 270 15.52 -0.05 -27.71
N GLU A 271 15.61 1.24 -28.05
CA GLU A 271 16.11 2.31 -27.18
C GLU A 271 15.51 3.67 -27.56
N ILE A 272 15.68 4.65 -26.67
CA ILE A 272 15.29 6.04 -26.89
C ILE A 272 16.50 6.83 -27.36
N ASN A 273 16.41 7.35 -28.59
CA ASN A 273 17.34 8.29 -29.21
C ASN A 273 16.54 9.34 -30.01
N ASP A 274 17.22 10.40 -30.47
CA ASP A 274 16.54 11.53 -31.14
C ASP A 274 15.72 11.10 -32.37
N ASP A 275 16.24 10.17 -33.17
CA ASP A 275 15.56 9.66 -34.37
C ASP A 275 14.28 8.88 -34.01
N ASN A 276 14.36 7.99 -33.01
CA ASN A 276 13.21 7.22 -32.54
C ASN A 276 12.16 8.15 -31.91
N MET A 277 12.59 9.19 -31.19
CA MET A 277 11.69 10.17 -30.59
C MET A 277 10.96 11.02 -31.64
N ALA A 278 11.66 11.42 -32.70
CA ALA A 278 11.04 12.08 -33.85
C ALA A 278 10.01 11.16 -34.51
N LYS A 279 10.34 9.88 -34.69
CA LYS A 279 9.41 8.91 -35.30
C LYS A 279 8.18 8.63 -34.44
N ILE A 280 8.34 8.51 -33.11
CA ILE A 280 7.22 8.37 -32.18
C ILE A 280 6.29 9.59 -32.29
N THR A 281 6.86 10.79 -32.37
CA THR A 281 6.09 12.04 -32.49
C THR A 281 5.30 12.08 -33.80
N GLU A 282 5.93 11.72 -34.92
CA GLU A 282 5.28 11.61 -36.24
C GLU A 282 4.09 10.64 -36.20
N LEU A 283 4.28 9.45 -35.62
CA LEU A 283 3.23 8.43 -35.48
C LEU A 283 2.05 8.91 -34.63
N ILE A 284 2.31 9.65 -33.55
CA ILE A 284 1.26 10.23 -32.71
C ILE A 284 0.47 11.28 -33.49
N GLN A 285 1.15 12.13 -34.26
CA GLN A 285 0.50 13.15 -35.08
C GLN A 285 -0.37 12.53 -36.17
N GLU A 286 0.13 11.53 -36.90
CA GLU A 286 -0.66 10.78 -37.88
C GLU A 286 -1.93 10.19 -37.29
N ALA A 287 -1.83 9.61 -36.08
CA ALA A 287 -2.98 9.04 -35.39
C ALA A 287 -3.97 10.13 -34.96
N ALA A 288 -3.49 11.31 -34.54
CA ALA A 288 -4.33 12.44 -34.18
C ALA A 288 -5.09 13.01 -35.39
N ASP A 289 -4.42 13.19 -36.52
CA ASP A 289 -5.01 13.76 -37.74
C ASP A 289 -6.16 12.87 -38.28
N GLN A 290 -5.98 11.55 -38.27
CA GLN A 290 -7.03 10.61 -38.72
C GLN A 290 -8.28 10.60 -37.82
N ILE A 291 -8.12 10.92 -36.53
CA ILE A 291 -9.26 11.01 -35.61
C ILE A 291 -10.11 12.24 -35.92
N GLU A 292 -9.50 13.32 -36.41
CA GLU A 292 -10.23 14.52 -36.81
C GLU A 292 -11.03 14.29 -38.10
N GLU A 293 -10.48 13.52 -39.05
CA GLU A 293 -11.18 13.11 -40.28
C GLU A 293 -12.43 12.23 -40.01
N GLU A 294 -12.44 11.45 -38.92
CA GLU A 294 -13.57 10.58 -38.54
C GLU A 294 -14.83 11.35 -38.14
N ILE A 295 -14.71 12.60 -37.69
CA ILE A 295 -15.83 13.41 -37.18
C ILE A 295 -16.83 13.77 -38.30
N GLU A 296 -16.52 13.49 -39.57
CA GLU A 296 -17.30 13.90 -40.74
C GLU A 296 -17.84 12.75 -41.60
N THR A 297 -18.80 11.96 -41.12
CA THR A 297 -19.77 11.33 -42.04
C THR A 297 -21.18 11.31 -41.43
N PRO A 298 -22.02 12.32 -41.73
CA PRO A 298 -23.43 12.27 -41.39
C PRO A 298 -24.07 11.10 -42.12
N ASN A 299 -24.62 10.13 -41.39
CA ASN A 299 -25.43 9.09 -42.01
C ASN A 299 -26.63 9.75 -42.71
N ASP A 300 -26.65 9.71 -44.05
CA ASP A 300 -27.68 10.35 -44.87
C ASP A 300 -29.09 9.86 -44.51
N ALA A 301 -29.20 8.61 -44.06
CA ALA A 301 -30.46 8.02 -43.60
C ALA A 301 -31.05 8.73 -42.36
N LEU A 302 -30.22 9.43 -41.58
CA LEU A 302 -30.63 10.17 -40.38
C LEU A 302 -30.81 11.67 -40.62
N LYS A 303 -30.56 12.15 -41.85
CA LYS A 303 -30.66 13.58 -42.19
C LYS A 303 -32.06 14.13 -41.94
N GLY A 304 -33.10 13.41 -42.37
CA GLY A 304 -34.49 13.81 -42.14
C GLY A 304 -34.86 13.87 -40.65
N ILE A 305 -34.32 12.96 -39.83
CA ILE A 305 -34.55 12.97 -38.37
C ILE A 305 -33.85 14.19 -37.74
N ARG A 306 -32.61 14.49 -38.15
CA ARG A 306 -31.87 15.68 -37.68
C ARG A 306 -32.61 16.98 -38.02
N GLU A 307 -33.19 17.09 -39.22
CA GLU A 307 -33.96 18.26 -39.63
C GLU A 307 -35.24 18.43 -38.77
N LYS A 308 -35.98 17.35 -38.53
CA LYS A 308 -37.16 17.37 -37.63
C LYS A 308 -36.79 17.77 -36.20
N LEU A 309 -35.65 17.29 -35.70
CA LEU A 309 -35.13 17.65 -34.38
C LEU A 309 -34.76 19.15 -34.30
N LYS A 310 -34.11 19.70 -35.35
CA LYS A 310 -33.84 21.13 -35.47
C LYS A 310 -35.13 21.96 -35.48
N ASN A 311 -36.17 21.45 -36.13
CA ASN A 311 -37.51 22.04 -36.16
C ASN A 311 -38.34 21.78 -34.87
N LYS A 312 -37.72 21.24 -33.81
CA LYS A 312 -38.34 20.97 -32.50
C LYS A 312 -39.52 19.98 -32.53
N GLN A 313 -39.57 19.10 -33.53
CA GLN A 313 -40.62 18.08 -33.68
C GLN A 313 -40.30 16.82 -32.87
N PHE A 314 -40.14 16.96 -31.54
CA PHE A 314 -39.61 15.91 -30.67
C PHE A 314 -40.47 14.64 -30.61
N ASP A 315 -41.80 14.76 -30.59
CA ASP A 315 -42.69 13.59 -30.53
C ASP A 315 -42.64 12.75 -31.81
N THR A 316 -42.56 13.42 -32.97
CA THR A 316 -42.39 12.77 -34.27
C THR A 316 -41.05 12.03 -34.32
N VAL A 317 -39.97 12.71 -33.93
CA VAL A 317 -38.62 12.13 -33.87
C VAL A 317 -38.56 10.91 -32.94
N LYS A 318 -39.17 11.00 -31.75
CA LYS A 318 -39.24 9.90 -30.79
C LYS A 318 -39.93 8.66 -31.38
N THR A 319 -41.00 8.88 -32.15
CA THR A 319 -41.76 7.80 -32.80
C THR A 319 -40.94 7.13 -33.91
N GLU A 320 -40.16 7.90 -34.67
CA GLU A 320 -39.28 7.39 -35.74
C GLU A 320 -38.02 6.69 -35.21
N LEU A 321 -37.44 7.18 -34.11
CA LEU A 321 -36.22 6.59 -33.53
C LEU A 321 -36.46 5.23 -32.89
N LYS A 322 -37.64 5.00 -32.30
CA LYS A 322 -37.96 3.75 -31.58
C LYS A 322 -37.73 2.48 -32.41
N PRO A 323 -38.31 2.31 -33.62
CA PRO A 323 -38.07 1.13 -34.44
C PRO A 323 -36.63 1.03 -34.96
N LEU A 324 -35.98 2.17 -35.24
CA LEU A 324 -34.59 2.20 -35.70
C LEU A 324 -33.62 1.70 -34.62
N LEU A 325 -33.81 2.14 -33.37
CA LEU A 325 -33.04 1.67 -32.23
C LEU A 325 -33.21 0.16 -31.99
N SER A 326 -34.43 -0.36 -32.15
CA SER A 326 -34.67 -1.80 -32.02
C SER A 326 -33.97 -2.61 -33.11
N LYS A 327 -33.83 -2.05 -34.32
CA LYS A 327 -33.15 -2.71 -35.44
C LYS A 327 -31.63 -2.63 -35.34
N ASN A 328 -31.11 -1.47 -34.94
CA ASN A 328 -29.68 -1.16 -34.89
C ASN A 328 -29.25 -0.61 -33.50
N PRO A 329 -29.30 -1.43 -32.43
CA PRO A 329 -28.96 -0.98 -31.08
C PRO A 329 -27.49 -0.59 -30.89
N GLY A 330 -26.60 -0.96 -31.82
CA GLY A 330 -25.18 -0.59 -31.81
C GLY A 330 -24.86 0.77 -32.42
N ASP A 331 -25.82 1.48 -33.02
CA ASP A 331 -25.58 2.77 -33.68
C ASP A 331 -25.62 3.93 -32.66
N TYR A 332 -24.44 4.49 -32.36
CA TYR A 332 -24.30 5.59 -31.42
C TYR A 332 -25.09 6.86 -31.83
N GLN A 333 -25.30 7.10 -33.13
CA GLN A 333 -26.03 8.27 -33.64
C GLN A 333 -27.50 8.20 -33.26
N LEU A 334 -28.10 7.00 -33.27
CA LEU A 334 -29.48 6.80 -32.83
C LEU A 334 -29.65 7.08 -31.33
N TRP A 335 -28.69 6.63 -30.51
CA TRP A 335 -28.67 6.92 -29.08
C TRP A 335 -28.48 8.42 -28.82
N TRP A 336 -27.62 9.09 -29.60
CA TRP A 336 -27.39 10.52 -29.49
C TRP A 336 -28.65 11.33 -29.80
N LEU A 337 -29.31 11.02 -30.93
CA LEU A 337 -30.58 11.66 -31.30
C LEU A 337 -31.68 11.40 -30.26
N SER A 338 -31.70 10.21 -29.67
CA SER A 338 -32.65 9.88 -28.59
C SER A 338 -32.39 10.66 -27.32
N PHE A 339 -31.11 10.87 -26.97
CA PHE A 339 -30.70 11.74 -25.86
C PHE A 339 -31.17 13.18 -26.08
N LEU A 340 -30.89 13.76 -27.26
CA LEU A 340 -31.33 15.11 -27.60
C LEU A 340 -32.85 15.24 -27.58
N THR A 341 -33.56 14.25 -28.13
CA THR A 341 -35.03 14.23 -28.16
C THR A 341 -35.64 14.16 -26.76
N LYS A 342 -35.08 13.32 -25.88
CA LYS A 342 -35.54 13.18 -24.49
C LYS A 342 -35.46 14.50 -23.72
N HIS A 343 -34.40 15.27 -23.93
CA HIS A 343 -34.16 16.54 -23.25
C HIS A 343 -34.70 17.76 -24.03
N GLN A 344 -35.42 17.52 -25.13
CA GLN A 344 -36.00 18.56 -25.99
C GLN A 344 -34.95 19.57 -26.48
N VAL A 345 -33.80 19.06 -26.90
CA VAL A 345 -32.66 19.85 -27.34
C VAL A 345 -32.53 19.77 -28.86
N SER A 346 -32.59 20.92 -29.53
CA SER A 346 -32.50 21.04 -30.99
C SER A 346 -31.08 21.22 -31.52
N SER A 347 -30.13 21.63 -30.67
CA SER A 347 -28.74 21.88 -31.04
C SER A 347 -27.77 21.65 -29.87
N GLU A 348 -26.49 21.44 -30.16
CA GLU A 348 -25.47 21.34 -29.11
C GLU A 348 -25.32 22.62 -28.29
N GLU A 349 -25.56 23.79 -28.89
CA GLU A 349 -25.55 25.06 -28.15
C GLU A 349 -26.68 25.12 -27.11
N ASP A 350 -27.87 24.64 -27.47
CA ASP A 350 -29.00 24.53 -26.53
C ASP A 350 -28.64 23.60 -25.37
N LEU A 351 -27.95 22.48 -25.66
CA LEU A 351 -27.48 21.56 -24.63
C LEU A 351 -26.52 22.26 -23.64
N LYS A 352 -25.54 22.99 -24.18
CA LYS A 352 -24.57 23.78 -23.41
C LYS A 352 -25.23 24.90 -22.61
N ARG A 353 -26.46 25.32 -22.91
CA ARG A 353 -27.22 26.33 -22.15
C ARG A 353 -28.01 25.72 -20.99
N GLN A 354 -28.53 24.51 -21.14
CA GLN A 354 -29.40 23.88 -20.13
C GLN A 354 -28.67 23.33 -18.90
N GLY A 355 -27.35 23.07 -18.97
CA GLY A 355 -26.57 22.61 -17.82
C GLY A 355 -26.97 21.20 -17.34
N LEU A 356 -27.15 20.27 -18.27
CA LEU A 356 -27.57 18.89 -17.98
C LEU A 356 -26.44 18.06 -17.35
N ASN A 357 -26.82 17.17 -16.43
CA ASN A 357 -25.90 16.15 -15.89
C ASN A 357 -25.85 14.92 -16.82
N CYS A 358 -25.17 15.10 -17.96
CA CYS A 358 -25.09 14.08 -19.01
C CYS A 358 -24.43 12.76 -18.52
N GLU A 359 -23.51 12.83 -17.55
CA GLU A 359 -22.79 11.66 -17.03
C GLU A 359 -23.68 10.62 -16.34
N LYS A 360 -24.87 11.03 -15.89
CA LYS A 360 -25.86 10.13 -15.27
C LYS A 360 -26.97 9.72 -16.24
N ASP A 361 -27.02 10.29 -17.45
CA ASP A 361 -28.06 9.99 -18.41
C ASP A 361 -27.77 8.68 -19.16
N TYR A 362 -28.75 7.77 -19.17
CA TYR A 362 -28.63 6.46 -19.81
C TYR A 362 -28.38 6.54 -21.32
N TYR A 363 -29.08 7.42 -22.05
CA TYR A 363 -28.92 7.55 -23.50
C TYR A 363 -27.55 8.13 -23.83
N PHE A 364 -27.12 9.13 -23.06
CA PHE A 364 -25.78 9.70 -23.22
C PHE A 364 -24.67 8.68 -22.94
N GLN A 365 -24.78 7.91 -21.86
CA GLN A 365 -23.83 6.82 -21.56
C GLN A 365 -23.78 5.79 -22.69
N LYS A 366 -24.93 5.41 -23.27
CA LYS A 366 -24.98 4.50 -24.42
C LYS A 366 -24.36 5.11 -25.67
N THR A 367 -24.62 6.39 -25.96
CA THR A 367 -23.94 7.12 -27.03
C THR A 367 -22.43 7.10 -26.83
N TYR A 368 -21.94 7.47 -25.65
CA TYR A 368 -20.52 7.55 -25.37
C TYR A 368 -19.83 6.18 -25.47
N ALA A 369 -20.47 5.13 -24.95
CA ALA A 369 -19.99 3.75 -25.02
C ALA A 369 -19.79 3.26 -26.47
N LEU A 370 -20.75 3.54 -27.35
CA LEU A 370 -20.77 3.04 -28.73
C LEU A 370 -20.06 3.98 -29.71
N ALA A 371 -19.84 5.23 -29.32
CA ALA A 371 -19.16 6.21 -30.15
C ALA A 371 -17.70 5.82 -30.38
N PRO A 372 -17.17 6.03 -31.60
CA PRO A 372 -15.75 5.90 -31.85
C PRO A 372 -14.95 7.01 -31.15
N LEU A 373 -13.62 6.88 -31.13
CA LEU A 373 -12.74 7.76 -30.35
C LEU A 373 -12.90 9.25 -30.70
N GLY A 374 -12.97 9.61 -32.00
CA GLY A 374 -13.12 11.01 -32.41
C GLY A 374 -14.42 11.64 -31.90
N VAL A 375 -15.51 10.85 -31.93
CA VAL A 375 -16.80 11.27 -31.40
C VAL A 375 -16.77 11.36 -29.86
N ARG A 376 -16.13 10.42 -29.15
CA ARG A 376 -15.97 10.51 -27.68
C ARG A 376 -15.21 11.77 -27.26
N ARG A 377 -14.15 12.14 -28.00
CA ARG A 377 -13.41 13.40 -27.79
C ARG A 377 -14.32 14.63 -27.97
N SER A 378 -15.16 14.64 -28.99
CA SER A 378 -16.16 15.71 -29.20
C SER A 378 -17.21 15.78 -28.09
N LEU A 379 -17.72 14.62 -27.65
CA LEU A 379 -18.68 14.52 -26.54
C LEU A 379 -18.08 15.01 -25.21
N TYR A 380 -16.77 14.82 -24.97
CA TYR A 380 -16.08 15.39 -23.82
C TYR A 380 -16.11 16.94 -23.83
N GLY A 381 -15.92 17.56 -25.00
CA GLY A 381 -16.07 19.02 -25.17
C GLY A 381 -17.48 19.52 -24.81
N ILE A 382 -18.51 18.75 -25.15
CA ILE A 382 -19.90 19.05 -24.76
C ILE A 382 -20.10 18.88 -23.24
N LEU A 383 -19.59 17.79 -22.65
CA LEU A 383 -19.68 17.50 -21.22
C LEU A 383 -19.04 18.58 -20.35
N SER A 384 -17.80 18.96 -20.68
CA SER A 384 -17.05 20.00 -19.97
C SER A 384 -17.79 21.34 -19.99
N ALA A 385 -18.36 21.72 -21.13
CA ALA A 385 -19.18 22.93 -21.26
C ALA A 385 -20.49 22.86 -20.45
N CYS A 386 -21.14 21.69 -20.37
CA CYS A 386 -22.34 21.50 -19.55
C CYS A 386 -22.01 21.60 -18.06
N LYS A 387 -20.93 20.95 -17.60
CA LYS A 387 -20.49 20.97 -16.21
C LYS A 387 -20.15 22.35 -15.68
N ALA A 388 -19.51 23.19 -16.49
CA ALA A 388 -19.18 24.57 -16.12
C ALA A 388 -20.42 25.39 -15.71
N LYS A 389 -21.63 24.94 -16.07
CA LYS A 389 -22.91 25.57 -15.72
C LYS A 389 -23.79 24.77 -14.76
N VAL A 390 -23.42 23.53 -14.43
CA VAL A 390 -24.12 22.77 -13.38
C VAL A 390 -23.85 23.51 -12.08
N VAL A 391 -24.88 24.21 -11.57
CA VAL A 391 -24.82 24.80 -10.24
C VAL A 391 -24.58 23.64 -9.27
N PRO A 392 -23.45 23.64 -8.52
CA PRO A 392 -23.18 22.57 -7.58
C PRO A 392 -24.36 22.45 -6.61
N SER A 393 -24.79 21.22 -6.33
CA SER A 393 -25.88 21.00 -5.39
C SER A 393 -25.54 21.68 -4.04
N PRO A 394 -26.53 22.05 -3.22
CA PRO A 394 -26.26 22.61 -1.90
C PRO A 394 -25.28 21.76 -1.08
N GLU A 395 -25.34 20.44 -1.22
CA GLU A 395 -24.40 19.48 -0.61
C GLU A 395 -22.99 19.59 -1.20
N GLN A 396 -22.83 19.70 -2.52
CA GLN A 396 -21.51 19.86 -3.15
C GLN A 396 -20.87 21.20 -2.78
N LEU A 397 -21.65 22.28 -2.78
CA LEU A 397 -21.19 23.60 -2.34
C LEU A 397 -20.82 23.60 -0.85
N TYR A 398 -21.54 22.81 -0.05
CA TYR A 398 -21.24 22.61 1.37
C TYR A 398 -19.91 21.89 1.58
N GLU A 399 -19.66 20.77 0.88
CA GLU A 399 -18.40 20.01 0.97
C GLU A 399 -17.20 20.83 0.51
N GLN A 400 -17.35 21.59 -0.57
CA GLN A 400 -16.30 22.47 -1.07
C GLN A 400 -15.93 23.52 -0.01
N LYS A 401 -16.92 24.26 0.52
CA LYS A 401 -16.70 25.24 1.60
C LYS A 401 -16.13 24.59 2.86
N LEU A 402 -16.56 23.37 3.19
CA LEU A 402 -16.06 22.64 4.36
C LEU A 402 -14.55 22.39 4.24
N SER A 403 -14.10 21.94 3.07
CA SER A 403 -12.67 21.68 2.81
C SER A 403 -11.82 22.95 2.93
N GLU A 404 -12.30 24.08 2.41
CA GLU A 404 -11.63 25.39 2.50
C GLU A 404 -11.53 25.87 3.96
N CYS A 405 -12.63 25.76 4.72
CA CYS A 405 -12.67 26.09 6.13
C CYS A 405 -11.72 25.22 6.97
N GLN A 406 -11.62 23.92 6.65
CA GLN A 406 -10.69 23.00 7.31
C GLN A 406 -9.23 23.38 7.03
N ALA A 407 -8.89 23.72 5.79
CA ALA A 407 -7.54 24.16 5.42
C ALA A 407 -7.15 25.47 6.12
N GLU A 408 -8.07 26.43 6.23
CA GLU A 408 -7.82 27.73 6.88
C GLU A 408 -7.64 27.60 8.40
N LEU A 409 -8.47 26.78 9.06
CA LEU A 409 -8.31 26.46 10.48
C LEU A 409 -6.96 25.81 10.78
N TYR A 410 -6.54 24.88 9.93
CA TYR A 410 -5.24 24.24 10.04
C TYR A 410 -4.09 25.26 9.94
N LYS A 411 -4.10 26.14 8.92
CA LYS A 411 -3.11 27.21 8.76
C LYS A 411 -3.03 28.13 9.99
N ARG A 412 -4.15 28.37 10.69
CA ARG A 412 -4.17 29.19 11.92
C ARG A 412 -3.59 28.45 13.12
N HIS A 413 -3.89 27.16 13.27
CA HIS A 413 -3.36 26.33 14.36
C HIS A 413 -1.85 26.12 14.21
N ALA A 414 -1.38 25.82 13.01
CA ALA A 414 0.05 25.71 12.70
C ALA A 414 0.81 27.00 13.07
N ARG A 415 0.26 28.18 12.75
CA ARG A 415 0.85 29.48 13.12
C ARG A 415 0.93 29.72 14.63
N ARG A 416 -0.02 29.22 15.43
CA ARG A 416 0.01 29.38 16.90
C ARG A 416 1.10 28.53 17.55
N LEU A 417 1.35 27.34 17.04
CA LEU A 417 2.36 26.42 17.58
C LEU A 417 3.79 26.78 17.13
N TRP A 418 3.92 27.60 16.09
CA TRP A 418 5.22 28.09 15.61
C TRP A 418 5.95 28.98 16.63
N LYS A 419 5.23 29.79 17.42
CA LYS A 419 5.85 30.66 18.45
C LYS A 419 6.55 29.89 19.58
N PRO A 420 5.90 28.92 20.26
CA PRO A 420 6.58 28.10 21.26
C PRO A 420 7.67 27.21 20.66
N PHE A 421 7.52 26.77 19.40
CA PHE A 421 8.57 26.05 18.69
C PHE A 421 9.84 26.88 18.56
N ILE A 422 9.76 28.10 18.01
CA ILE A 422 10.92 28.99 17.87
C ILE A 422 11.57 29.25 19.23
N PHE A 423 10.77 29.50 20.26
CA PHE A 423 11.28 29.74 21.62
C PHE A 423 12.05 28.54 22.18
N TYR A 424 11.50 27.33 22.06
CA TYR A 424 12.17 26.10 22.51
C TYR A 424 13.42 25.80 21.67
N TRP A 425 13.35 26.04 20.35
CA TRP A 425 14.46 25.83 19.43
C TRP A 425 15.66 26.74 19.77
N VAL A 426 15.38 28.01 20.09
CA VAL A 426 16.39 28.97 20.57
C VAL A 426 17.01 28.52 21.90
N LEU A 427 16.21 28.08 22.86
CA LEU A 427 16.69 27.54 24.14
C LEU A 427 17.60 26.31 23.96
N THR A 428 17.23 25.42 23.05
CA THR A 428 18.02 24.21 22.74
C THR A 428 19.34 24.57 22.04
N PHE A 429 19.33 25.59 21.17
CA PHE A 429 20.52 26.14 20.54
C PHE A 429 21.48 26.80 21.55
N PHE A 430 20.96 27.50 22.57
CA PHE A 430 21.80 28.04 23.63
C PHE A 430 22.41 26.94 24.52
N ALA A 431 21.68 25.84 24.78
CA ALA A 431 22.23 24.68 25.46
C ALA A 431 23.38 24.01 24.67
N PHE A 432 23.32 24.04 23.33
CA PHE A 432 24.38 23.55 22.43
C PHE A 432 25.70 24.32 22.57
N ALA A 433 25.64 25.63 22.86
CA ALA A 433 26.84 26.46 23.03
C ALA A 433 27.70 26.09 24.25
N THR A 434 27.20 25.21 25.14
CA THR A 434 27.91 24.77 26.36
C THR A 434 28.52 23.38 26.29
N VAL A 435 28.37 22.65 25.17
CA VAL A 435 28.81 21.25 25.04
C VAL A 435 30.21 21.15 24.41
N SER A 436 31.06 20.28 24.95
CA SER A 436 32.43 20.03 24.47
C SER A 436 32.47 19.51 23.01
N LEU A 437 33.40 20.03 22.20
CA LEU A 437 33.62 19.72 20.78
C LEU A 437 33.77 18.22 20.44
N LYS A 438 34.16 17.38 21.40
CA LYS A 438 34.34 15.93 21.18
C LYS A 438 33.05 15.17 20.87
N TRP A 439 31.88 15.72 21.22
CA TRP A 439 30.58 15.04 21.11
C TRP A 439 29.66 15.63 20.02
N LEU A 440 30.18 16.58 19.25
CA LEU A 440 29.44 17.36 18.25
C LEU A 440 28.66 16.50 17.23
N PRO A 441 29.20 15.40 16.65
CA PRO A 441 28.51 14.63 15.61
C PRO A 441 27.30 13.85 16.15
N SER A 442 27.45 13.20 17.31
CA SER A 442 26.38 12.42 17.95
C SER A 442 25.25 13.32 18.46
N PHE A 443 25.59 14.50 18.96
CA PHE A 443 24.59 15.50 19.38
C PHE A 443 23.89 16.17 18.20
N LEU A 444 24.58 16.43 17.08
CA LEU A 444 23.94 16.91 15.84
C LEU A 444 22.91 15.91 15.32
N ALA A 445 23.23 14.61 15.32
CA ALA A 445 22.28 13.56 14.95
C ALA A 445 21.07 13.53 15.88
N ALA A 446 21.29 13.60 17.20
CA ALA A 446 20.20 13.66 18.19
C ALA A 446 19.35 14.94 18.07
N PHE A 447 19.95 16.09 17.80
CA PHE A 447 19.27 17.36 17.61
C PHE A 447 18.39 17.38 16.35
N VAL A 448 18.89 16.82 15.24
CA VAL A 448 18.10 16.66 14.01
C VAL A 448 16.91 15.73 14.27
N LEU A 449 17.14 14.59 14.91
CA LEU A 449 16.07 13.63 15.23
C LEU A 449 15.03 14.20 16.21
N PHE A 450 15.46 14.98 17.20
CA PHE A 450 14.56 15.65 18.16
C PHE A 450 13.76 16.78 17.50
N SER A 451 14.39 17.59 16.65
CA SER A 451 13.72 18.65 15.88
C SER A 451 12.63 18.06 14.96
N ILE A 452 12.93 16.93 14.33
CA ILE A 452 11.97 16.16 13.54
C ILE A 452 10.83 15.63 14.44
N GLY A 453 11.15 14.99 15.57
CA GLY A 453 10.16 14.45 16.51
C GLY A 453 9.22 15.51 17.12
N PHE A 454 9.75 16.67 17.51
CA PHE A 454 8.97 17.77 18.06
C PHE A 454 8.06 18.43 17.02
N PHE A 455 8.54 18.59 15.78
CA PHE A 455 7.70 19.03 14.66
C PHE A 455 6.48 18.13 14.48
N PHE A 456 6.63 16.81 14.70
CA PHE A 456 5.53 15.85 14.62
C PHE A 456 4.60 15.86 15.84
N ILE A 457 5.10 16.08 17.06
CA ILE A 457 4.25 16.27 18.26
C ILE A 457 3.35 17.50 18.07
N VAL A 458 3.88 18.57 17.47
CA VAL A 458 3.10 19.77 17.10
C VAL A 458 1.98 19.42 16.11
N ILE A 459 2.22 18.54 15.14
CA ILE A 459 1.19 18.05 14.20
C ILE A 459 0.13 17.21 14.94
N GLU A 460 0.56 16.29 15.81
CA GLU A 460 -0.35 15.38 16.53
C GLU A 460 -1.22 16.13 17.57
N CYS A 461 -0.67 17.14 18.27
CA CYS A 461 -1.42 18.00 19.17
C CYS A 461 -2.48 18.85 18.45
N VAL A 462 -2.31 19.17 17.16
CA VAL A 462 -3.35 19.85 16.36
C VAL A 462 -4.54 18.92 16.06
N GLU A 463 -4.31 17.60 16.01
CA GLU A 463 -5.34 16.61 15.66
C GLU A 463 -6.04 15.97 16.87
N VAL A 464 -5.34 15.69 17.97
CA VAL A 464 -5.91 15.06 19.17
C VAL A 464 -7.04 15.90 19.80
N ASP A 465 -7.01 17.22 19.61
CA ASP A 465 -8.03 18.14 20.13
C ASP A 465 -9.41 18.02 19.43
N LYS A 466 -9.52 17.26 18.34
CA LYS A 466 -10.79 17.06 17.59
C LYS A 466 -11.50 15.74 17.91
N LEU A 467 -10.77 14.66 18.17
CA LEU A 467 -11.36 13.37 18.61
C LEU A 467 -11.95 13.46 20.02
N GLY A 468 -11.42 14.33 20.88
CA GLY A 468 -11.95 14.60 22.22
C GLY A 468 -13.34 15.27 22.24
N ARG A 469 -13.88 15.68 21.08
CA ARG A 469 -15.20 16.34 20.97
C ARG A 469 -16.33 15.42 20.51
N VAL A 470 -16.04 14.15 20.19
CA VAL A 470 -17.09 13.16 19.95
C VAL A 470 -17.63 12.70 21.31
N PRO A 471 -18.95 12.83 21.59
CA PRO A 471 -19.51 12.35 22.84
C PRO A 471 -19.17 10.88 23.07
N LYS A 472 -18.68 10.53 24.26
CA LYS A 472 -18.28 9.15 24.63
C LYS A 472 -19.39 8.12 24.46
N THR A 473 -20.65 8.56 24.35
CA THR A 473 -21.83 7.74 24.11
C THR A 473 -21.97 7.22 22.67
N ILE A 474 -21.16 7.72 21.73
CA ILE A 474 -21.17 7.30 20.32
C ILE A 474 -19.93 6.45 20.05
N SER A 475 -20.02 5.13 20.25
CA SER A 475 -18.93 4.18 19.98
C SER A 475 -19.30 3.22 18.86
N GLY A 476 -18.54 3.24 17.76
CA GLY A 476 -18.69 2.36 16.60
C GLY A 476 -18.65 3.11 15.27
N GLU A 477 -17.96 2.58 14.26
CA GLU A 477 -17.69 3.24 12.96
C GLU A 477 -18.99 3.62 12.21
N VAL A 478 -20.02 2.76 12.27
CA VAL A 478 -21.35 3.03 11.69
C VAL A 478 -22.09 4.15 12.43
N ALA A 479 -21.92 4.27 13.75
CA ALA A 479 -22.55 5.31 14.56
C ALA A 479 -21.84 6.66 14.43
N ILE A 480 -20.51 6.64 14.31
CA ILE A 480 -19.67 7.82 14.07
C ILE A 480 -19.95 8.39 12.68
N ASN A 481 -20.10 7.56 11.65
CA ASN A 481 -20.47 8.02 10.31
C ASN A 481 -21.85 8.68 10.29
N LYS A 482 -22.83 8.11 11.00
CA LYS A 482 -24.16 8.74 11.19
C LYS A 482 -24.07 10.06 11.94
N TYR A 483 -23.21 10.16 12.95
CA TYR A 483 -22.96 11.40 13.68
C TYR A 483 -22.31 12.48 12.79
N PHE A 484 -21.33 12.12 11.97
CA PHE A 484 -20.73 13.05 11.01
C PHE A 484 -21.72 13.49 9.93
N GLN A 485 -22.59 12.61 9.44
CA GLN A 485 -23.69 12.98 8.56
C GLN A 485 -24.69 13.91 9.25
N TYR A 486 -25.03 13.67 10.51
CA TYR A 486 -25.86 14.57 11.32
C TYR A 486 -25.23 15.96 11.48
N LEU A 487 -23.92 16.05 11.75
CA LEU A 487 -23.22 17.32 11.83
C LEU A 487 -23.27 18.08 10.49
N LYS A 488 -23.03 17.39 9.37
CA LYS A 488 -23.12 17.99 8.02
C LYS A 488 -24.53 18.51 7.70
N GLY A 489 -25.58 17.82 8.16
CA GLY A 489 -26.97 18.23 7.95
C GLY A 489 -27.44 19.41 8.81
N ASN A 490 -26.82 19.67 9.97
CA ASN A 490 -27.32 20.66 10.94
C ASN A 490 -26.40 21.86 11.18
N LEU A 491 -25.15 21.81 10.73
CA LEU A 491 -24.15 22.86 11.00
C LEU A 491 -23.67 23.50 9.71
N SER A 492 -23.25 24.77 9.75
CA SER A 492 -22.58 25.42 8.62
C SER A 492 -21.19 24.79 8.36
N PRO A 493 -20.62 24.91 7.14
CA PRO A 493 -19.30 24.36 6.83
C PRO A 493 -18.19 24.82 7.79
N ASN A 494 -18.24 26.09 8.23
CA ASN A 494 -17.33 26.65 9.23
C ASN A 494 -17.45 26.00 10.61
N GLN A 495 -18.67 25.64 11.02
CA GLN A 495 -18.91 24.94 12.29
C GLN A 495 -18.47 23.49 12.17
N SER A 496 -18.87 22.79 11.11
CA SER A 496 -18.49 21.40 10.84
C SER A 496 -16.98 21.18 10.73
N ALA A 497 -16.24 22.13 10.15
CA ALA A 497 -14.77 22.08 10.06
C ALA A 497 -14.06 21.97 11.43
N ARG A 498 -14.74 22.39 12.51
CA ARG A 498 -14.22 22.29 13.88
C ARG A 498 -14.40 20.91 14.52
N TYR A 499 -15.29 20.09 13.97
CA TYR A 499 -15.67 18.79 14.52
C TYR A 499 -15.30 17.61 13.60
N LEU A 500 -15.17 17.84 12.30
CA LEU A 500 -14.82 16.80 11.31
C LEU A 500 -13.30 16.66 11.13
N PRO A 501 -12.78 15.41 11.01
CA PRO A 501 -11.38 15.14 10.71
C PRO A 501 -11.01 15.53 9.26
N TYR A 502 -9.75 15.91 9.02
CA TYR A 502 -9.24 16.30 7.70
C TYR A 502 -8.55 15.10 7.02
N GLN A 503 -9.09 14.63 5.90
CA GLN A 503 -8.74 13.31 5.32
C GLN A 503 -7.34 13.14 4.67
N PRO A 504 -6.72 14.13 4.00
CA PRO A 504 -5.47 13.90 3.25
C PRO A 504 -4.27 13.44 4.10
N TYR A 505 -4.35 13.56 5.43
CA TYR A 505 -3.21 13.37 6.33
C TYR A 505 -3.19 12.03 7.09
N GLN A 506 -4.30 11.27 7.08
CA GLN A 506 -4.36 9.94 7.73
C GLN A 506 -3.37 8.93 7.12
N ARG A 507 -3.04 9.07 5.81
CA ARG A 507 -2.08 8.19 5.12
C ARG A 507 -0.63 8.42 5.54
N LEU A 508 -0.25 9.64 5.91
CA LEU A 508 1.09 9.92 6.44
C LEU A 508 1.24 9.38 7.88
N GLN A 509 0.16 9.39 8.67
CA GLN A 509 0.15 9.08 10.10
C GLN A 509 0.79 7.74 10.52
N LYS A 510 0.59 6.65 9.75
CA LYS A 510 1.13 5.31 10.08
C LYS A 510 2.66 5.22 9.90
N ARG A 511 3.21 5.83 8.84
CA ARG A 511 4.65 5.78 8.54
C ARG A 511 5.48 6.56 9.56
N TRP A 512 4.94 7.64 10.13
CA TRP A 512 5.67 8.49 11.07
C TRP A 512 5.63 8.03 12.53
N ARG A 513 4.59 7.28 12.95
CA ARG A 513 4.55 6.63 14.27
C ARG A 513 5.70 5.64 14.47
N ILE A 514 6.07 4.93 13.40
CA ILE A 514 7.21 4.02 13.37
C ILE A 514 8.53 4.82 13.53
N LEU A 515 8.67 5.94 12.83
CA LEU A 515 9.87 6.79 12.89
C LEU A 515 10.02 7.52 14.24
N LEU A 516 8.92 7.94 14.88
CA LEU A 516 8.92 8.52 16.22
C LEU A 516 9.28 7.48 17.29
N ALA A 517 8.74 6.26 17.19
CA ALA A 517 9.11 5.16 18.09
C ALA A 517 10.59 4.79 17.94
N LEU A 518 11.10 4.74 16.70
CA LEU A 518 12.52 4.50 16.42
C LEU A 518 13.42 5.63 16.94
N SER A 519 13.01 6.90 16.86
CA SER A 519 13.80 8.03 17.36
C SER A 519 13.80 8.10 18.89
N LEU A 520 12.66 7.84 19.56
CA LEU A 520 12.58 7.72 21.02
C LEU A 520 13.38 6.52 21.52
N PHE A 521 13.35 5.39 20.79
CA PHE A 521 14.16 4.21 21.09
C PHE A 521 15.66 4.51 20.99
N PHE A 522 16.11 5.22 19.94
CA PHE A 522 17.50 5.65 19.80
C PHE A 522 17.92 6.67 20.88
N PHE A 523 17.06 7.64 21.21
CA PHE A 523 17.36 8.65 22.23
C PHE A 523 17.44 8.05 23.63
N PHE A 524 16.47 7.22 24.02
CA PHE A 524 16.51 6.53 25.32
C PHE A 524 17.60 5.46 25.38
N GLY A 525 17.87 4.75 24.29
CA GLY A 525 18.97 3.80 24.19
C GLY A 525 20.35 4.45 24.38
N PHE A 526 20.52 5.71 23.97
CA PHE A 526 21.75 6.46 24.14
C PHE A 526 21.91 7.05 25.54
N VAL A 527 20.82 7.59 26.12
CA VAL A 527 20.83 8.17 27.49
C VAL A 527 20.98 7.10 28.59
N LEU A 528 20.50 5.87 28.36
CA LEU A 528 20.59 4.79 29.34
C LEU A 528 21.97 4.11 29.43
N LYS A 529 22.91 4.41 28.52
CA LYS A 529 24.22 3.75 28.50
C LYS A 529 25.21 4.28 29.56
N GLU A 530 24.96 5.46 30.15
CA GLU A 530 25.95 6.16 30.99
C GLU A 530 25.33 6.76 32.28
N VAL A 531 24.73 5.91 33.13
CA VAL A 531 24.50 6.28 34.54
C VAL A 531 25.27 5.30 35.44
N VAL A 532 26.60 5.46 35.46
CA VAL A 532 27.49 4.76 36.38
C VAL A 532 27.64 5.60 37.65
N ILE A 533 26.87 5.28 38.69
CA ILE A 533 27.04 5.90 40.00
C ILE A 533 28.00 5.02 40.80
N ALA A 534 29.23 5.49 40.98
CA ALA A 534 30.19 4.85 41.88
C ALA A 534 29.83 5.20 43.33
N THR A 535 29.64 4.17 44.16
CA THR A 535 29.39 4.33 45.60
C THR A 535 30.44 3.58 46.40
N LYS A 536 30.91 4.19 47.49
CA LYS A 536 31.96 3.65 48.36
C LYS A 536 31.36 3.25 49.70
N ASN A 537 31.56 1.99 50.09
CA ASN A 537 31.35 1.54 51.48
C ASN A 537 32.73 1.27 52.12
N TRP A 538 32.81 1.13 53.44
CA TRP A 538 34.08 1.17 54.19
C TRP A 538 35.16 0.18 53.70
N ASN A 539 34.79 -0.95 53.08
CA ASN A 539 35.73 -1.95 52.53
C ASN A 539 35.63 -2.23 51.00
N LEU A 540 34.59 -1.78 50.30
CA LEU A 540 34.38 -2.08 48.86
C LEU A 540 33.99 -0.84 48.05
N THR A 541 34.50 -0.78 46.83
CA THR A 541 34.16 0.19 45.78
C THR A 541 33.37 -0.53 44.70
N TYR A 542 32.18 -0.05 44.35
CA TYR A 542 31.30 -0.72 43.39
C TYR A 542 30.45 0.26 42.59
N THR A 543 29.94 -0.20 41.46
CA THR A 543 29.08 0.55 40.55
C THR A 543 27.77 -0.19 40.30
N TYR A 544 26.68 0.56 40.12
CA TYR A 544 25.40 -0.01 39.71
C TYR A 544 25.32 -0.08 38.18
N ALA A 545 25.03 -1.26 37.63
CA ALA A 545 24.77 -1.50 36.22
C ALA A 545 23.33 -2.03 36.06
N PHE A 546 22.38 -1.14 35.76
CA PHE A 546 20.95 -1.45 35.66
C PHE A 546 20.38 -2.17 36.91
N ASN A 547 20.22 -3.49 36.84
CA ASN A 547 19.68 -4.35 37.90
C ASN A 547 20.76 -5.12 38.69
N SER A 548 22.04 -4.91 38.39
CA SER A 548 23.14 -5.57 39.08
C SER A 548 24.19 -4.60 39.60
N VAL A 549 25.10 -5.14 40.40
CA VAL A 549 26.23 -4.44 40.99
C VAL A 549 27.52 -5.06 40.50
N VAL A 550 28.47 -4.20 40.12
CA VAL A 550 29.82 -4.60 39.70
C VAL A 550 30.82 -4.09 40.74
N ILE A 551 31.63 -5.00 41.27
CA ILE A 551 32.70 -4.65 42.23
C ILE A 551 33.89 -4.08 41.44
N MET A 552 34.30 -2.87 41.77
CA MET A 552 35.42 -2.16 41.13
C MET A 552 36.71 -2.22 41.96
N GLY A 553 36.64 -2.71 43.21
CA GLY A 553 37.78 -2.92 44.09
C GLY A 553 37.41 -2.81 45.56
N GLY A 554 38.41 -2.80 46.44
CA GLY A 554 38.19 -2.74 47.89
C GLY A 554 39.47 -2.48 48.66
N ARG A 555 39.39 -2.46 49.99
CA ARG A 555 40.54 -2.30 50.89
C ARG A 555 40.33 -3.16 52.13
N GLY A 556 41.35 -3.92 52.52
CA GLY A 556 41.36 -4.74 53.73
C GLY A 556 42.22 -5.98 53.58
N GLU A 557 42.58 -6.62 54.69
CA GLU A 557 43.20 -7.95 54.65
C GLU A 557 42.19 -9.04 54.31
N GLU A 558 40.92 -8.76 54.54
CA GLU A 558 39.81 -9.70 54.46
C GLU A 558 38.70 -9.08 53.60
N ILE A 559 38.48 -9.64 52.41
CA ILE A 559 37.53 -9.12 51.41
C ILE A 559 36.30 -10.02 51.35
N VAL A 560 35.14 -9.48 51.71
CA VAL A 560 33.84 -10.15 51.58
C VAL A 560 33.04 -9.45 50.49
N ILE A 561 32.87 -10.10 49.34
CA ILE A 561 32.00 -9.66 48.25
C ILE A 561 30.62 -10.29 48.48
N PRO A 562 29.59 -9.53 48.90
CA PRO A 562 28.27 -10.11 49.19
C PRO A 562 27.53 -10.48 47.91
N SER A 563 26.56 -11.39 48.01
CA SER A 563 25.63 -11.75 46.91
C SER A 563 24.74 -10.60 46.46
N THR A 564 24.47 -9.64 47.36
CA THR A 564 23.64 -8.46 47.09
C THR A 564 24.19 -7.22 47.79
N ILE A 565 24.11 -6.07 47.12
CA ILE A 565 24.32 -4.75 47.74
C ILE A 565 23.03 -3.94 47.58
N GLY A 566 22.39 -3.63 48.72
CA GLY A 566 21.03 -3.08 48.72
C GLY A 566 20.00 -4.12 48.24
N LYS A 567 19.18 -3.75 47.24
CA LYS A 567 18.18 -4.64 46.62
C LYS A 567 18.64 -5.25 45.28
N ARG A 568 19.93 -5.17 44.97
CA ARG A 568 20.50 -5.57 43.68
C ARG A 568 21.57 -6.65 43.87
N SER A 569 21.57 -7.62 42.97
CA SER A 569 22.54 -8.72 42.98
C SER A 569 23.91 -8.26 42.51
N VAL A 570 24.96 -8.70 43.18
CA VAL A 570 26.33 -8.53 42.70
C VAL A 570 26.58 -9.60 41.65
N THR A 571 26.81 -9.21 40.40
CA THR A 571 26.92 -10.17 39.29
C THR A 571 28.36 -10.36 38.82
N ARG A 572 29.25 -9.41 39.11
CA ARG A 572 30.61 -9.41 38.56
C ARG A 572 31.63 -8.65 39.42
N VAL A 573 32.87 -9.12 39.38
CA VAL A 573 34.07 -8.36 39.78
C VAL A 573 34.75 -7.82 38.52
N ALA A 574 34.99 -6.50 38.45
CA ALA A 574 35.58 -5.85 37.29
C ALA A 574 37.03 -6.28 37.06
N SER A 575 37.50 -6.12 35.81
CA SER A 575 38.91 -6.35 35.46
C SER A 575 39.80 -5.46 36.32
N ARG A 576 40.89 -6.05 36.84
CA ARG A 576 41.86 -5.40 37.74
C ARG A 576 41.28 -4.79 39.02
N ALA A 577 40.10 -5.22 39.48
CA ALA A 577 39.45 -4.64 40.67
C ALA A 577 40.34 -4.63 41.93
N PHE A 578 41.16 -5.66 42.11
CA PHE A 578 42.08 -5.83 43.24
C PHE A 578 43.52 -6.08 42.78
N TYR A 579 43.87 -5.63 41.57
CA TYR A 579 45.19 -5.88 40.99
C TYR A 579 46.32 -5.34 41.88
N GLY A 580 47.26 -6.22 42.24
CA GLY A 580 48.46 -5.88 43.01
C GLY A 580 48.20 -5.51 44.47
N ASP A 581 47.02 -5.83 45.04
CA ASP A 581 46.75 -5.52 46.44
C ASP A 581 47.43 -6.56 47.36
N SER A 582 48.65 -6.22 47.77
CA SER A 582 49.46 -7.04 48.67
C SER A 582 48.92 -7.11 50.11
N LYS A 583 47.80 -6.46 50.45
CA LYS A 583 47.23 -6.58 51.80
C LYS A 583 46.24 -7.72 51.91
N ILE A 584 45.61 -8.12 50.81
CA ILE A 584 44.55 -9.12 50.81
C ILE A 584 45.13 -10.50 51.18
N ARG A 585 44.53 -11.12 52.20
CA ARG A 585 44.87 -12.46 52.69
C ARG A 585 43.74 -13.47 52.46
N SER A 586 42.49 -13.03 52.53
CA SER A 586 41.32 -13.87 52.28
C SER A 586 40.26 -13.14 51.45
N VAL A 587 39.66 -13.88 50.52
CA VAL A 587 38.55 -13.40 49.67
C VAL A 587 37.39 -14.37 49.73
N TRP A 588 36.21 -13.88 50.07
CA TRP A 588 34.94 -14.60 49.92
C TRP A 588 34.08 -13.93 48.88
N ILE A 589 33.65 -14.71 47.88
CA ILE A 589 32.79 -14.25 46.81
C ILE A 589 31.41 -14.89 47.00
N GLY A 590 30.42 -14.06 47.28
CA GLY A 590 29.05 -14.50 47.58
C GLY A 590 28.33 -15.10 46.37
N GLU A 591 27.39 -15.98 46.66
CA GLU A 591 26.57 -16.66 45.66
C GLU A 591 25.80 -15.67 44.75
N GLY A 592 25.73 -15.97 43.46
CA GLY A 592 25.13 -15.11 42.45
C GLY A 592 26.12 -14.25 41.65
N VAL A 593 27.38 -14.17 42.07
CA VAL A 593 28.47 -13.62 41.23
C VAL A 593 28.78 -14.62 40.12
N ARG A 594 28.74 -14.16 38.86
CA ARG A 594 28.86 -15.01 37.67
C ARG A 594 30.14 -14.81 36.89
N GLU A 595 30.80 -13.66 37.08
CA GLU A 595 31.95 -13.26 36.27
C GLU A 595 33.08 -12.64 37.12
N LEU A 596 34.31 -13.07 36.85
CA LEU A 596 35.55 -12.41 37.27
C LEU A 596 36.22 -11.77 36.06
N GLY A 597 36.53 -10.48 36.10
CA GLY A 597 37.22 -9.79 35.01
C GLY A 597 38.70 -10.18 34.87
N SER A 598 39.31 -9.81 33.73
CA SER A 598 40.75 -10.01 33.47
C SER A 598 41.58 -9.49 34.62
N GLU A 599 42.50 -10.32 35.12
CA GLU A 599 43.47 -9.95 36.18
C GLU A 599 42.81 -9.38 37.45
N ALA A 600 41.56 -9.76 37.75
CA ALA A 600 40.78 -9.16 38.84
C ALA A 600 41.49 -9.15 40.20
N PHE A 601 42.33 -10.16 40.48
CA PHE A 601 43.13 -10.30 41.70
C PHE A 601 44.62 -10.56 41.39
N ALA A 602 45.08 -10.34 40.16
CA ALA A 602 46.46 -10.65 39.80
C ALA A 602 47.46 -9.89 40.67
N PHE A 603 48.59 -10.52 41.01
CA PHE A 603 49.64 -10.01 41.89
C PHE A 603 49.19 -9.72 43.34
N CYS A 604 48.13 -10.36 43.85
CA CYS A 604 47.82 -10.35 45.28
C CYS A 604 48.73 -11.34 46.04
N GLU A 605 49.98 -10.95 46.27
CA GLU A 605 51.06 -11.82 46.81
C GLU A 605 50.80 -12.40 48.20
N ASN A 606 49.92 -11.80 49.00
CA ASN A 606 49.61 -12.27 50.35
C ASN A 606 48.30 -13.07 50.44
N LEU A 607 47.62 -13.30 49.31
CA LEU A 607 46.38 -14.06 49.28
C LEU A 607 46.65 -15.51 49.69
N ARG A 608 45.92 -16.02 50.67
CA ARG A 608 46.07 -17.39 51.23
C ARG A 608 44.81 -18.22 51.15
N ARG A 609 43.65 -17.57 51.07
CA ARG A 609 42.35 -18.26 51.04
C ARG A 609 41.41 -17.59 50.06
N ILE A 610 40.75 -18.41 49.26
CA ILE A 610 39.66 -17.95 48.41
C ILE A 610 38.50 -18.94 48.40
N GLU A 611 37.29 -18.40 48.58
CA GLU A 611 36.04 -19.13 48.43
C GLU A 611 35.28 -18.56 47.23
N LEU A 612 35.18 -19.37 46.17
CA LEU A 612 34.44 -19.05 44.95
C LEU A 612 32.97 -19.48 45.08
N PRO A 613 32.01 -18.81 44.42
CA PRO A 613 30.61 -19.20 44.47
C PRO A 613 30.32 -20.27 43.42
N SER A 614 29.34 -21.14 43.70
CA SER A 614 28.89 -22.17 42.74
C SER A 614 28.31 -21.57 41.45
N THR A 615 27.87 -20.31 41.46
CA THR A 615 27.35 -19.63 40.27
C THR A 615 28.40 -19.05 39.32
N LEU A 616 29.70 -19.13 39.65
CA LEU A 616 30.76 -18.57 38.81
C LEU A 616 30.93 -19.41 37.54
N ASN A 617 30.79 -18.79 36.37
CA ASN A 617 30.88 -19.52 35.09
C ASN A 617 31.62 -18.75 33.99
N LYS A 618 32.16 -17.57 34.31
CA LYS A 618 32.96 -16.76 33.39
C LYS A 618 34.16 -16.16 34.10
N VAL A 619 35.30 -16.24 33.44
CA VAL A 619 36.55 -15.58 33.84
C VAL A 619 37.09 -14.77 32.67
N GLY A 620 37.88 -13.74 32.97
CA GLY A 620 38.50 -12.88 31.98
C GLY A 620 39.50 -13.64 31.10
N GLU A 621 39.88 -13.02 29.98
CA GLU A 621 40.85 -13.58 29.04
C GLU A 621 42.22 -13.83 29.70
N ASP A 622 42.62 -12.94 30.62
CA ASP A 622 43.78 -13.12 31.48
C ASP A 622 43.37 -13.68 32.85
N ALA A 623 44.19 -14.61 33.35
CA ALA A 623 43.93 -15.32 34.59
C ALA A 623 43.67 -14.36 35.77
N PRO A 624 42.51 -14.44 36.44
CA PRO A 624 42.14 -13.52 37.50
C PRO A 624 43.06 -13.60 38.71
N PHE A 625 43.74 -14.74 38.95
CA PHE A 625 44.65 -14.96 40.08
C PHE A 625 46.12 -15.10 39.65
N TYR A 626 46.51 -14.56 38.49
CA TYR A 626 47.89 -14.61 38.02
C TYR A 626 48.87 -14.07 39.08
N LYS A 627 49.88 -14.88 39.45
CA LYS A 627 50.89 -14.55 40.48
C LYS A 627 50.32 -14.14 41.84
N CYS A 628 49.22 -14.78 42.26
CA CYS A 628 48.86 -14.83 43.68
C CYS A 628 49.70 -15.92 44.35
N ASN A 629 50.20 -15.67 45.56
CA ASN A 629 51.02 -16.50 46.47
C ASN A 629 51.18 -18.03 46.19
N ASP A 630 52.30 -18.61 46.62
CA ASP A 630 52.70 -20.02 46.39
C ASP A 630 51.84 -21.10 47.11
N SER A 631 50.85 -20.71 47.92
CA SER A 631 49.91 -21.64 48.60
C SER A 631 48.57 -20.98 48.90
N VAL A 632 47.58 -21.22 48.04
CA VAL A 632 46.20 -20.72 48.22
C VAL A 632 45.26 -21.89 48.50
N LEU A 633 44.55 -21.84 49.63
CA LEU A 633 43.44 -22.76 49.90
C LEU A 633 42.21 -22.31 49.12
N LEU A 634 41.87 -23.09 48.08
CA LEU A 634 40.77 -22.85 47.16
C LEU A 634 39.65 -23.86 47.43
N ASN A 635 38.46 -23.35 47.75
CA ASN A 635 37.24 -24.15 47.65
C ASN A 635 36.62 -23.85 46.27
N ASN A 636 36.69 -24.83 45.35
CA ASN A 636 36.20 -24.68 43.98
C ASN A 636 34.89 -25.45 43.76
N PRO A 637 33.72 -24.78 43.85
CA PRO A 637 32.43 -25.40 43.58
C PRO A 637 32.04 -25.38 42.08
N THR A 638 32.96 -25.14 41.15
CA THR A 638 32.66 -24.88 39.72
C THR A 638 33.47 -25.72 38.73
N ASP A 639 32.88 -26.02 37.57
CA ASP A 639 33.48 -26.77 36.44
C ASP A 639 34.60 -26.01 35.69
N LEU A 640 35.10 -24.90 36.23
CA LEU A 640 36.13 -24.07 35.59
C LEU A 640 37.52 -24.73 35.73
N PHE A 641 38.31 -24.67 34.66
CA PHE A 641 39.66 -25.21 34.68
C PHE A 641 40.59 -24.33 35.53
N LEU A 642 41.45 -24.96 36.35
CA LEU A 642 42.44 -24.25 37.18
C LEU A 642 43.39 -23.38 36.33
N SER A 643 43.67 -23.78 35.08
CA SER A 643 44.44 -23.00 34.11
C SER A 643 43.79 -21.66 33.76
N GLU A 644 42.45 -21.57 33.77
CA GLU A 644 41.71 -20.34 33.48
C GLU A 644 41.69 -19.40 34.69
N LEU A 645 41.82 -19.93 35.91
CA LEU A 645 41.85 -19.15 37.15
C LEU A 645 43.25 -18.61 37.46
N PHE A 646 44.30 -19.40 37.24
CA PHE A 646 45.68 -19.09 37.69
C PHE A 646 46.68 -18.86 36.54
N GLY A 647 46.33 -19.19 35.30
CA GLY A 647 47.22 -19.08 34.13
C GLY A 647 48.09 -20.32 33.95
N VAL A 648 49.06 -20.28 33.02
CA VAL A 648 49.92 -21.44 32.71
C VAL A 648 51.01 -21.61 33.79
N GLY A 649 51.15 -22.81 34.38
CA GLY A 649 52.16 -23.14 35.40
C GLY A 649 51.65 -23.32 36.84
N TYR A 650 50.37 -23.60 37.04
CA TYR A 650 49.69 -23.67 38.36
C TYR A 650 49.95 -24.96 39.16
N ASP A 651 50.59 -25.98 38.57
CA ASP A 651 50.79 -27.32 39.17
C ASP A 651 51.75 -27.33 40.38
N GLU A 652 52.44 -26.21 40.67
CA GLU A 652 53.36 -26.08 41.81
C GLU A 652 52.73 -25.37 43.03
N TRP A 653 51.49 -24.85 42.95
CA TRP A 653 50.99 -23.82 43.90
C TRP A 653 49.74 -24.18 44.73
N ILE A 654 49.12 -25.35 44.50
CA ILE A 654 47.89 -25.77 45.21
C ILE A 654 48.23 -26.91 46.17
N THR A 655 48.19 -26.66 47.48
CA THR A 655 48.56 -27.66 48.50
C THR A 655 47.41 -28.53 48.97
N GLU A 656 46.15 -28.11 48.81
CA GLU A 656 44.97 -28.93 49.18
C GLU A 656 43.71 -28.43 48.44
N ILE A 657 43.00 -29.32 47.76
CA ILE A 657 41.66 -29.08 47.19
C ILE A 657 40.67 -29.83 48.09
N ASP A 658 39.82 -29.11 48.83
CA ASP A 658 38.78 -29.75 49.66
C ASP A 658 37.60 -30.12 48.75
N GLU A 659 37.56 -31.36 48.26
CA GLU A 659 36.50 -31.88 47.36
C GLU A 659 35.14 -32.11 48.06
N ARG A 660 34.93 -31.60 49.27
CA ARG A 660 33.64 -31.73 49.98
C ARG A 660 32.58 -30.77 49.42
N GLY A 661 32.15 -31.03 48.19
CA GLY A 661 31.10 -30.23 47.54
C GLY A 661 30.48 -30.81 46.27
N VAL A 662 30.89 -31.98 45.78
CA VAL A 662 30.25 -32.62 44.63
C VAL A 662 29.55 -33.91 45.07
N ASN A 663 28.24 -33.80 45.30
CA ASN A 663 27.28 -34.90 45.21
C ASN A 663 25.93 -34.36 44.73
#